data_AF-A0A927XPV5-F1
#
_entry.id   AF-A0A927XPV5-F1
#
_cell.length_a   1.000
_cell.length_b   1.000
_cell.length_c   1.000
_cell.angle_alpha   90.00
_cell.angle_beta   90.00
_cell.angle_gamma   90.00
#
_symmetry.space_group_name_H-M   'P 1'
#
loop_
_entity.id
_entity.type
_entity.pdbx_description
1 polymer ?
#
loop_
_entity_poly.entity_id
_entity_poly.type
_entity_poly.pdbx_seq_one_letter_code
_entity_poly.pdbx_strand_id
1 'polypeptide(L)'
;MKKSAAFLLILLLLCLACTAGALEINLDSMPLSALYELYAQVESQLQLNGLEDAAAYGEVGSYADYERNPGTHKGEKIRFTGTVAQVSEGKNGSVAYRIAKDDDASQMFYVQYVRPEGVSRLLENDEVEVYAVFSELKTYTSTTKKSVTVPYCKAELIVQPVRKTSVSQAEDGDLQETLEKITARVDEMSQPDAEGDVRLFSDNYGDYARNASRHQDEPITCTGSVVQVTQGEDYSIMRLAVDGDSDQILYTVYDAEAQEIRVLENDKVTIRGVSSGLHTYTSALGGEISVPSCMASSVKVNGYNVPTLFPQDQEGYFYINSKTFGDYSRRPGDHTGEKVCFTGEVLQVVEGNAGSQYRVALAGESDQVIYVTLPAAGKGVRVLEDDEVTVYGAFSGLMTYESTMNVSVTIPACTAERIEVKGYESNGAQKDAAGRYEVTAYNYEDFARDESAYMLELITFEATVVQVVDGDDYTQYRMAIDGDGDCMFLTQIDNDDLTIRLLENDEITATGLYCGLYSYKSTRGGKITIPSCLISEYTLKGYTAAEQPTADAEGYYWITSANYEEYARNANDHLYEKIRFAGEVLQVAERSNRENVYRIAVDSDYDCAFYVEYTLPQDAPRILEDDVVVLSGTYYGLFSYSTTIGTKVTIPAAIAEDIGESYKPLKQGSSGSDVLQMKKRLQELGYFAEGAAMTNKYNATTVERVKLFQKVNGLKQTGTADSATLTLLYSGGAKPNPD
;
A
#
# COMPACT_ATOMS: atom_id res chain seq x y z
N MET A 1 29.12 66.91 3.06
CA MET A 1 28.42 67.73 4.08
C MET A 1 27.00 67.93 3.58
N LYS A 2 25.98 67.12 3.89
CA LYS A 2 25.47 66.64 5.21
C LYS A 2 25.09 67.82 6.13
N LYS A 3 23.81 68.24 6.14
CA LYS A 3 22.81 67.90 7.19
C LYS A 3 21.61 68.87 7.22
N SER A 4 20.43 68.27 7.42
CA SER A 4 19.27 68.80 8.15
C SER A 4 18.25 69.68 7.41
N ALA A 5 17.60 69.07 6.41
CA ALA A 5 16.14 69.04 6.35
C ALA A 5 15.63 67.93 7.31
N ALA A 6 14.34 67.96 7.65
CA ALA A 6 13.60 67.00 8.49
C ALA A 6 13.68 67.23 10.01
N PHE A 7 12.89 68.18 10.53
CA PHE A 7 12.45 68.13 11.93
C PHE A 7 11.08 68.78 12.22
N LEU A 8 10.30 69.22 11.23
CA LEU A 8 9.03 69.93 11.52
C LEU A 8 7.90 69.64 10.51
N LEU A 9 7.84 68.41 10.01
CA LEU A 9 6.65 67.82 9.39
C LEU A 9 6.35 66.42 9.96
N ILE A 10 6.88 66.15 11.17
CA ILE A 10 6.72 64.93 11.96
C ILE A 10 6.21 65.38 13.34
N LEU A 11 5.01 65.95 13.39
CA LEU A 11 4.23 66.12 14.64
C LEU A 11 2.75 66.51 14.41
N LEU A 12 2.27 66.51 13.16
CA LEU A 12 0.85 66.79 12.84
C LEU A 12 0.26 65.73 11.89
N LEU A 13 0.70 64.49 12.05
CA LEU A 13 0.10 63.26 11.52
C LEU A 13 0.04 62.15 12.60
N LEU A 14 0.16 62.53 13.87
CA LEU A 14 -0.36 61.79 15.03
C LEU A 14 -1.74 62.38 15.33
N CYS A 15 -2.79 61.82 14.70
CA CYS A 15 -4.21 61.87 15.10
C CYS A 15 -5.15 61.41 13.96
N LEU A 16 -4.73 60.49 13.10
CA LEU A 16 -5.66 59.41 12.77
C LEU A 16 -5.31 58.28 13.72
N ALA A 17 -6.08 58.18 14.80
CA ALA A 17 -6.28 56.91 15.43
C ALA A 17 -6.73 55.97 14.30
N CYS A 18 -5.84 55.05 13.91
CA CYS A 18 -6.25 53.83 13.27
C CYS A 18 -7.24 53.22 14.25
N THR A 19 -8.53 53.37 13.94
CA THR A 19 -9.51 52.48 14.54
C THR A 19 -9.18 51.15 13.88
N ALA A 20 -8.40 50.34 14.61
CA ALA A 20 -8.29 48.92 14.36
C ALA A 20 -9.73 48.41 14.37
N GLY A 21 -10.27 48.21 13.16
CA GLY A 21 -11.57 47.59 13.01
C GLY A 21 -11.35 46.13 13.36
N ALA A 22 -12.02 45.66 14.41
CA ALA A 22 -12.09 44.25 14.76
C ALA A 22 -12.32 43.42 13.50
N LEU A 23 -11.76 42.21 13.46
CA LEU A 23 -12.00 41.26 12.39
C LEU A 23 -13.51 41.02 12.21
N GLU A 24 -14.17 41.74 11.29
CA GLU A 24 -15.63 41.68 11.10
C GLU A 24 -16.01 40.42 10.31
N ILE A 25 -16.01 39.28 11.00
CA ILE A 25 -16.53 38.01 10.47
C ILE A 25 -17.90 37.73 11.09
N ASN A 26 -18.90 37.53 10.24
CA ASN A 26 -20.25 37.15 10.69
C ASN A 26 -20.31 35.68 11.10
N LEU A 27 -20.13 35.42 12.40
CA LEU A 27 -20.14 34.07 12.99
C LEU A 27 -21.55 33.46 13.09
N ASP A 28 -22.59 34.28 13.26
CA ASP A 28 -23.96 33.81 13.53
C ASP A 28 -24.53 32.94 12.40
N SER A 29 -24.11 33.23 11.17
CA SER A 29 -24.58 32.56 9.95
C SER A 29 -23.76 31.35 9.52
N MET A 30 -22.64 31.06 10.21
CA MET A 30 -21.72 30.00 9.80
C MET A 30 -22.20 28.63 10.33
N PRO A 31 -22.15 27.57 9.51
CA PRO A 31 -22.32 26.22 10.01
C PRO A 31 -21.12 25.86 10.92
N LEU A 32 -21.32 24.86 11.77
CA LEU A 32 -20.36 24.46 12.77
C LEU A 32 -19.00 24.05 12.18
N SER A 33 -19.01 23.33 11.05
CA SER A 33 -17.81 23.00 10.28
C SER A 33 -17.00 24.22 9.84
N ALA A 34 -17.67 25.26 9.34
CA ALA A 34 -17.01 26.50 8.92
C ALA A 34 -16.46 27.32 10.10
N LEU A 35 -17.08 27.22 11.28
CA LEU A 35 -16.55 27.82 12.51
C LEU A 35 -15.23 27.13 12.94
N TYR A 36 -15.17 25.79 12.85
CA TYR A 36 -13.93 25.05 13.13
C TYR A 36 -12.83 25.35 12.11
N GLU A 37 -13.15 25.44 10.82
CA GLU A 37 -12.17 25.87 9.79
C GLU A 37 -11.64 27.29 10.04
N LEU A 38 -12.52 28.20 10.49
CA LEU A 38 -12.10 29.55 10.85
C LEU A 38 -11.23 29.56 12.10
N TYR A 39 -11.58 28.78 13.12
CA TYR A 39 -10.78 28.59 14.32
C TYR A 39 -9.35 28.16 13.96
N ALA A 40 -9.21 27.12 13.14
CA ALA A 40 -7.90 26.61 12.73
C ALA A 40 -7.07 27.64 11.95
N GLN A 41 -7.70 28.46 11.10
CA GLN A 41 -7.01 29.53 10.37
C GLN A 41 -6.53 30.66 11.31
N VAL A 42 -7.37 31.06 12.27
CA VAL A 42 -7.03 32.10 13.25
C VAL A 42 -5.91 31.62 14.18
N GLU A 43 -6.00 30.37 14.65
CA GLU A 43 -4.95 29.72 15.44
C GLU A 43 -3.64 29.60 14.67
N SER A 44 -3.69 29.18 13.40
CA SER A 44 -2.52 29.09 12.52
C SER A 44 -1.85 30.43 12.30
N GLN A 45 -2.63 31.50 12.13
CA GLN A 45 -2.07 32.85 11.98
C GLN A 45 -1.40 33.36 13.25
N LEU A 46 -1.98 33.11 14.43
CA LEU A 46 -1.34 33.46 15.70
C LEU A 46 0.01 32.75 15.86
N GLN A 47 0.08 31.48 15.47
CA GLN A 47 1.34 30.73 15.50
C GLN A 47 2.36 31.26 14.48
N LEU A 48 1.92 31.61 13.27
CA LEU A 48 2.78 32.21 12.25
C LEU A 48 3.36 33.56 12.70
N ASN A 49 2.55 34.40 13.35
CA ASN A 49 3.00 35.68 13.90
C ASN A 49 4.06 35.48 15.01
N GLY A 50 4.00 34.35 15.71
CA GLY A 50 4.99 33.96 16.73
C GLY A 50 6.27 33.31 16.19
N LEU A 51 6.36 32.98 14.90
CA LEU A 51 7.55 32.33 14.32
C LEU A 51 8.69 33.33 14.13
N GLU A 52 9.75 33.20 14.92
CA GLU A 52 10.96 34.01 14.77
C GLU A 52 11.67 33.74 13.42
N ASP A 53 12.09 34.81 12.75
CA ASP A 53 12.81 34.77 11.47
C ASP A 53 12.11 33.91 10.39
N ALA A 54 10.79 34.00 10.26
CA ALA A 54 10.02 33.28 9.23
C ALA A 54 10.56 33.46 7.80
N ALA A 55 11.13 34.62 7.49
CA ALA A 55 11.76 34.92 6.19
C ALA A 55 13.06 34.14 5.90
N ALA A 56 13.67 33.51 6.91
CA ALA A 56 14.89 32.71 6.74
C ALA A 56 14.62 31.30 6.20
N TYR A 57 13.35 30.86 6.16
CA TYR A 57 12.97 29.56 5.62
C TYR A 57 12.73 29.66 4.11
N GLY A 58 13.60 29.03 3.33
CA GLY A 58 13.54 29.02 1.86
C GLY A 58 12.57 27.97 1.33
N GLU A 59 11.89 28.26 0.22
CA GLU A 59 10.99 27.30 -0.42
C GLU A 59 11.77 26.09 -0.97
N VAL A 60 11.32 24.88 -0.65
CA VAL A 60 11.93 23.64 -1.15
C VAL A 60 11.76 23.57 -2.67
N GLY A 61 12.89 23.55 -3.38
CA GLY A 61 12.94 23.38 -4.84
C GLY A 61 12.66 21.94 -5.28
N SER A 62 13.70 21.20 -5.66
CA SER A 62 13.58 19.81 -6.14
C SER A 62 13.69 18.82 -4.98
N TYR A 63 12.62 18.07 -4.70
CA TYR A 63 12.63 16.98 -3.71
C TYR A 63 13.75 15.96 -3.98
N ALA A 64 13.94 15.58 -5.25
CA ALA A 64 14.98 14.65 -5.67
C ALA A 64 16.41 15.14 -5.34
N ASP A 65 16.64 16.45 -5.23
CA ASP A 65 17.95 16.98 -4.85
C ASP A 65 18.25 16.72 -3.37
N TYR A 66 17.26 16.88 -2.49
CA TYR A 66 17.38 16.52 -1.07
C TYR A 66 17.60 15.01 -0.88
N GLU A 67 17.00 14.19 -1.76
CA GLU A 67 17.25 12.74 -1.76
C GLU A 67 18.61 12.36 -2.29
N ARG A 68 19.08 12.96 -3.39
CA ARG A 68 20.36 12.61 -4.02
C ARG A 68 21.55 13.17 -3.27
N ASN A 69 21.41 14.40 -2.76
CA ASN A 69 22.48 15.21 -2.20
C ASN A 69 22.17 15.66 -0.75
N PRO A 70 21.78 14.77 0.19
CA PRO A 70 21.36 15.19 1.53
C PRO A 70 22.47 15.92 2.31
N GLY A 71 23.75 15.67 1.99
CA GLY A 71 24.88 16.34 2.62
C GLY A 71 24.94 17.86 2.37
N THR A 72 24.50 18.33 1.20
CA THR A 72 24.54 19.77 0.83
C THR A 72 23.42 20.57 1.50
N HIS A 73 22.33 19.90 1.89
CA HIS A 73 21.15 20.51 2.49
C HIS A 73 21.13 20.43 4.03
N LYS A 74 22.10 19.76 4.65
CA LYS A 74 22.13 19.57 6.11
C LYS A 74 22.13 20.90 6.86
N GLY A 75 21.11 21.10 7.69
CA GLY A 75 20.92 22.33 8.47
C GLY A 75 20.21 23.46 7.72
N GLU A 76 19.79 23.25 6.47
CA GLU A 76 19.04 24.23 5.70
C GLU A 76 17.66 24.48 6.32
N LYS A 77 17.29 25.76 6.48
CA LYS A 77 15.94 26.17 6.86
C LYS A 77 15.04 26.11 5.63
N ILE A 78 14.09 25.18 5.63
CA ILE A 78 13.21 24.87 4.51
C ILE A 78 11.74 25.16 4.84
N ARG A 79 11.01 25.57 3.81
CA ARG A 79 9.56 25.79 3.83
C ARG A 79 8.92 25.04 2.66
N PHE A 80 7.81 24.35 2.91
CA PHE A 80 7.01 23.74 1.85
C PHE A 80 5.57 23.53 2.30
N THR A 81 4.68 23.42 1.31
CA THR A 81 3.29 22.99 1.50
C THR A 81 3.16 21.50 1.23
N GLY A 82 2.22 20.83 1.89
CA GLY A 82 1.93 19.44 1.62
C GLY A 82 0.71 18.91 2.35
N THR A 83 0.44 17.63 2.16
CA THR A 83 -0.67 16.91 2.80
C THR A 83 -0.10 15.92 3.81
N VAL A 84 -0.66 15.88 5.02
CA VAL A 84 -0.27 14.90 6.05
C VAL A 84 -0.75 13.51 5.62
N ALA A 85 0.18 12.66 5.17
CA ALA A 85 -0.13 11.28 4.77
C ALA A 85 -0.20 10.32 5.96
N GLN A 86 0.52 10.63 7.06
CA GLN A 86 0.51 9.81 8.26
C GLN A 86 0.90 10.63 9.49
N VAL A 87 0.24 10.35 10.61
CA VAL A 87 0.59 10.87 11.94
C VAL A 87 1.13 9.73 12.80
N SER A 88 2.13 10.00 13.63
CA SER A 88 2.64 9.05 14.64
C SER A 88 2.92 9.81 15.93
N GLU A 89 2.07 9.58 16.92
CA GLU A 89 2.12 10.26 18.21
C GLU A 89 3.25 9.67 19.07
N GLY A 90 4.07 10.53 19.66
CA GLY A 90 5.17 10.16 20.54
C GLY A 90 4.95 10.63 21.98
N LYS A 91 5.93 10.36 22.84
CA LYS A 91 5.90 10.84 24.24
C LYS A 91 6.16 12.35 24.30
N ASN A 92 5.62 12.99 25.33
CA ASN A 92 5.85 14.41 25.67
C ASN A 92 5.49 15.40 24.54
N GLY A 93 4.39 15.17 23.81
CA GLY A 93 3.92 16.08 22.75
C GLY A 93 4.74 16.06 21.45
N SER A 94 5.73 15.16 21.37
CA SER A 94 6.51 14.93 20.16
C SER A 94 5.68 14.12 19.16
N VAL A 95 5.49 14.63 17.95
CA VAL A 95 4.72 13.98 16.88
C VAL A 95 5.62 13.85 15.65
N ALA A 96 5.56 12.70 15.00
CA ALA A 96 6.17 12.50 13.70
C ALA A 96 5.10 12.49 12.62
N TYR A 97 5.30 13.29 11.57
CA TYR A 97 4.44 13.35 10.41
C TYR A 97 5.17 12.81 9.19
N ARG A 98 4.43 12.12 8.31
CA ARG A 98 4.85 11.94 6.92
C ARG A 98 4.03 12.91 6.09
N ILE A 99 4.68 13.82 5.39
CA ILE A 99 4.02 14.91 4.67
C ILE A 99 4.39 14.79 3.18
N ALA A 100 3.38 14.64 2.33
CA ALA A 100 3.51 14.61 0.88
C ALA A 100 3.63 16.04 0.37
N LYS A 101 4.84 16.44 -0.06
CA LYS A 101 5.07 17.80 -0.57
C LYS A 101 4.22 18.01 -1.83
N ASP A 102 3.54 19.15 -1.89
CA ASP A 102 2.64 19.53 -2.99
C ASP A 102 1.59 18.45 -3.34
N ASP A 103 1.15 17.69 -2.34
CA ASP A 103 0.20 16.56 -2.49
C ASP A 103 0.72 15.41 -3.39
N ASP A 104 2.05 15.30 -3.54
CA ASP A 104 2.70 14.23 -4.30
C ASP A 104 3.24 13.15 -3.35
N ALA A 105 2.59 11.98 -3.34
CA ALA A 105 2.97 10.84 -2.50
C ALA A 105 4.35 10.24 -2.84
N SER A 106 4.97 10.60 -3.97
CA SER A 106 6.36 10.28 -4.28
C SER A 106 7.37 11.24 -3.62
N GLN A 107 6.90 12.38 -3.11
CA GLN A 107 7.71 13.43 -2.49
C GLN A 107 7.45 13.53 -0.98
N MET A 108 7.81 12.48 -0.25
CA MET A 108 7.50 12.35 1.17
C MET A 108 8.60 12.93 2.07
N PHE A 109 8.26 13.87 2.93
CA PHE A 109 9.12 14.28 4.05
C PHE A 109 8.72 13.57 5.34
N TYR A 110 9.70 13.04 6.08
CA TYR A 110 9.53 12.66 7.48
C TYR A 110 9.83 13.88 8.36
N VAL A 111 8.81 14.39 9.04
CA VAL A 111 8.89 15.63 9.81
C VAL A 111 8.70 15.33 11.30
N GLN A 112 9.69 15.63 12.12
CA GLN A 112 9.53 15.60 13.58
C GLN A 112 9.08 16.97 14.08
N TYR A 113 8.04 17.01 14.91
CA TYR A 113 7.50 18.24 15.48
C TYR A 113 7.21 18.06 16.97
N VAL A 114 7.37 19.12 17.77
CA VAL A 114 6.91 19.14 19.16
C VAL A 114 5.71 20.06 19.20
N ARG A 115 4.51 19.49 19.33
CA ARG A 115 3.26 20.26 19.31
C ARG A 115 3.20 21.16 20.55
N PRO A 116 3.00 22.48 20.40
CA PRO A 116 2.81 23.38 21.54
C PRO A 116 1.57 22.99 22.36
N GLU A 117 1.61 23.29 23.65
CA GLU A 117 0.48 23.02 24.54
C GLU A 117 -0.75 23.83 24.12
N GLY A 118 -1.92 23.19 24.05
CA GLY A 118 -3.18 23.82 23.69
C GLY A 118 -3.42 24.02 22.19
N VAL A 119 -2.46 23.68 21.32
CA VAL A 119 -2.64 23.76 19.86
C VAL A 119 -3.38 22.53 19.33
N SER A 120 -4.32 22.77 18.42
CA SER A 120 -5.11 21.72 17.75
C SER A 120 -4.22 20.63 17.13
N ARG A 121 -4.66 19.37 17.23
CA ARG A 121 -4.00 18.25 16.55
C ARG A 121 -4.18 18.34 15.03
N LEU A 122 -3.11 18.06 14.29
CA LEU A 122 -3.15 17.80 12.86
C LEU A 122 -3.50 16.33 12.61
N LEU A 123 -4.38 16.09 11.66
CA LEU A 123 -4.89 14.78 11.28
C LEU A 123 -4.32 14.37 9.91
N GLU A 124 -4.51 13.10 9.56
CA GLU A 124 -4.25 12.63 8.19
C GLU A 124 -5.16 13.38 7.20
N ASN A 125 -4.66 13.62 6.00
CA ASN A 125 -5.25 14.44 4.93
C ASN A 125 -5.33 15.95 5.21
N ASP A 126 -4.83 16.44 6.34
CA ASP A 126 -4.70 17.87 6.55
C ASP A 126 -3.69 18.47 5.58
N GLU A 127 -4.10 19.54 4.89
CA GLU A 127 -3.15 20.42 4.22
C GLU A 127 -2.39 21.24 5.26
N VAL A 128 -1.07 21.31 5.08
CA VAL A 128 -0.16 21.95 6.02
C VAL A 128 0.90 22.76 5.30
N GLU A 129 1.38 23.76 6.01
CA GLU A 129 2.58 24.52 5.70
C GLU A 129 3.63 24.25 6.77
N VAL A 130 4.81 23.82 6.32
CA VAL A 130 5.88 23.32 7.18
C VAL A 130 7.05 24.27 7.16
N TYR A 131 7.52 24.66 8.34
CA TYR A 131 8.76 25.42 8.56
C TYR A 131 9.72 24.56 9.36
N ALA A 132 10.76 24.05 8.70
CA ALA A 132 11.62 23.02 9.27
C ALA A 132 13.10 23.24 8.96
N VAL A 133 13.95 22.56 9.72
CA VAL A 133 15.37 22.43 9.43
C VAL A 133 15.62 21.04 8.87
N PHE A 134 16.14 20.95 7.65
CA PHE A 134 16.55 19.68 7.06
C PHE A 134 17.72 19.10 7.84
N SER A 135 17.70 17.80 8.11
CA SER A 135 18.70 17.12 8.94
C SER A 135 19.50 16.10 8.14
N GLU A 136 18.83 15.06 7.65
CA GLU A 136 19.46 13.92 6.95
C GLU A 136 18.37 13.10 6.23
N LEU A 137 18.72 11.92 5.73
CA LEU A 137 17.74 10.96 5.26
C LEU A 137 17.39 9.97 6.38
N LYS A 138 16.15 9.51 6.40
CA LYS A 138 15.68 8.50 7.35
C LYS A 138 15.11 7.31 6.59
N THR A 139 15.68 6.14 6.86
CA THR A 139 15.18 4.86 6.35
C THR A 139 14.20 4.25 7.35
N TYR A 140 13.05 3.81 6.87
CA TYR A 140 12.10 3.03 7.65
C TYR A 140 11.59 1.85 6.82
N THR A 141 11.15 0.79 7.50
CA THR A 141 10.48 -0.34 6.85
C THR A 141 9.02 0.03 6.62
N SER A 142 8.63 0.12 5.36
CA SER A 142 7.23 0.27 4.95
C SER A 142 6.41 -0.96 5.34
N THR A 143 5.10 -0.81 5.23
CA THR A 143 4.05 -1.78 5.52
C THR A 143 4.14 -3.01 4.62
N THR A 144 4.65 -2.80 3.41
CA THR A 144 5.00 -3.85 2.44
C THR A 144 6.39 -4.45 2.68
N LYS A 145 6.98 -4.27 3.88
CA LYS A 145 8.34 -4.69 4.25
C LYS A 145 9.46 -4.15 3.36
N LYS A 146 9.19 -3.15 2.52
CA LYS A 146 10.20 -2.46 1.72
C LYS A 146 10.91 -1.42 2.58
N SER A 147 12.23 -1.35 2.53
CA SER A 147 12.97 -0.23 3.10
C SER A 147 12.74 1.01 2.25
N VAL A 148 12.28 2.10 2.87
CA VAL A 148 12.00 3.38 2.22
C VAL A 148 12.87 4.44 2.89
N THR A 149 13.70 5.13 2.12
CA THR A 149 14.61 6.19 2.59
C THR A 149 14.10 7.54 2.09
N VAL A 150 13.72 8.43 3.01
CA VAL A 150 13.13 9.75 2.68
C VAL A 150 13.84 10.90 3.40
N PRO A 151 13.75 12.16 2.89
CA PRO A 151 14.15 13.38 3.59
C PRO A 151 13.59 13.48 5.01
N TYR A 152 14.46 13.72 5.98
CA TYR A 152 14.11 13.94 7.38
C TYR A 152 14.40 15.37 7.82
N CYS A 153 13.40 16.03 8.39
CA CYS A 153 13.51 17.37 8.93
C CYS A 153 12.88 17.48 10.33
N LYS A 154 13.32 18.49 11.07
CA LYS A 154 12.74 18.88 12.37
C LYS A 154 11.99 20.19 12.17
N ALA A 155 10.68 20.14 12.33
CA ALA A 155 9.84 21.32 12.21
C ALA A 155 9.95 22.19 13.47
N GLU A 156 10.09 23.48 13.24
CA GLU A 156 9.88 24.52 14.24
C GLU A 156 8.38 24.86 14.31
N LEU A 157 7.70 24.86 13.16
CA LEU A 157 6.28 25.14 13.06
C LEU A 157 5.62 24.30 11.95
N ILE A 158 4.44 23.77 12.24
CA ILE A 158 3.53 23.20 11.25
C ILE A 158 2.15 23.81 11.49
N VAL A 159 1.59 24.46 10.48
CA VAL A 159 0.28 25.13 10.56
C VAL A 159 -0.59 24.74 9.38
N GLN A 160 -1.90 24.95 9.51
CA GLN A 160 -2.78 24.88 8.35
C GLN A 160 -2.65 26.16 7.51
N PRO A 161 -2.79 26.08 6.17
CA PRO A 161 -2.71 27.26 5.31
C PRO A 161 -3.75 28.32 5.67
N VAL A 162 -3.31 29.56 5.93
CA VAL A 162 -4.20 30.69 6.21
C VAL A 162 -4.72 31.27 4.90
N ARG A 163 -5.91 30.85 4.48
CA ARG A 163 -6.51 31.22 3.19
C ARG A 163 -7.26 32.55 3.23
N LYS A 164 -7.90 32.89 4.36
CA LYS A 164 -8.64 34.15 4.50
C LYS A 164 -7.69 35.34 4.66
N THR A 165 -7.72 36.25 3.67
CA THR A 165 -6.90 37.47 3.69
C THR A 165 -7.16 38.35 4.92
N SER A 166 -8.41 38.39 5.41
CA SER A 166 -8.74 39.13 6.63
C SER A 166 -8.00 38.57 7.84
N VAL A 167 -7.89 37.23 7.93
CA VAL A 167 -7.17 36.55 9.02
C VAL A 167 -5.67 36.78 8.88
N SER A 168 -5.11 36.59 7.68
CA SER A 168 -3.66 36.68 7.47
C SER A 168 -3.05 38.07 7.66
N GLN A 169 -3.89 39.12 7.73
CA GLN A 169 -3.47 40.50 7.93
C GLN A 169 -3.83 41.06 9.31
N ALA A 170 -4.48 40.27 10.16
CA ALA A 170 -4.97 40.72 11.46
C ALA A 170 -3.86 40.75 12.53
N GLU A 171 -4.02 41.65 13.51
CA GLU A 171 -3.15 41.72 14.67
C GLU A 171 -3.54 40.65 15.71
N ASP A 172 -2.59 40.22 16.54
CA ASP A 172 -2.78 39.15 17.53
C ASP A 172 -3.96 39.39 18.48
N GLY A 173 -4.22 40.66 18.85
CA GLY A 173 -5.36 41.01 19.70
C GLY A 173 -6.72 40.71 19.06
N ASP A 174 -6.88 41.05 17.77
CA ASP A 174 -8.11 40.79 17.01
C ASP A 174 -8.29 39.29 16.77
N LEU A 175 -7.20 38.56 16.51
CA LEU A 175 -7.20 37.11 16.35
C LEU A 175 -7.63 36.40 17.65
N GLN A 176 -7.10 36.81 18.81
CA GLN A 176 -7.49 36.27 20.12
C GLN A 176 -8.97 36.53 20.43
N GLU A 177 -9.45 37.76 20.24
CA GLU A 177 -10.87 38.10 20.44
C GLU A 177 -11.77 37.27 19.50
N THR A 178 -11.32 37.03 18.27
CA THR A 178 -12.05 36.18 17.31
C THR A 178 -12.13 34.72 17.77
N LEU A 179 -11.04 34.14 18.31
CA LEU A 179 -11.07 32.77 18.86
C LEU A 179 -12.06 32.63 20.03
N GLU A 180 -12.11 33.63 20.92
CA GLU A 180 -13.06 33.63 22.04
C GLU A 180 -14.51 33.64 21.54
N LYS A 181 -14.81 34.48 20.54
CA LYS A 181 -16.15 34.56 19.93
C LYS A 181 -16.53 33.27 19.19
N ILE A 182 -15.60 32.66 18.46
CA ILE A 182 -15.84 31.38 17.79
C ILE A 182 -16.15 30.30 18.82
N THR A 183 -15.36 30.23 19.89
CA THR A 183 -15.56 29.24 20.97
C THR A 183 -16.94 29.38 21.61
N ALA A 184 -17.33 30.60 21.98
CA ALA A 184 -18.66 30.86 22.55
C ALA A 184 -19.82 30.46 21.59
N ARG A 185 -19.63 30.68 20.28
CA ARG A 185 -20.63 30.31 19.28
C ARG A 185 -20.73 28.79 19.09
N VAL A 186 -19.60 28.09 19.11
CA VAL A 186 -19.56 26.62 19.07
C VAL A 186 -20.29 26.04 20.28
N ASP A 187 -20.03 26.55 21.48
CA ASP A 187 -20.70 26.11 22.71
C ASP A 187 -22.23 26.35 22.67
N GLU A 188 -22.68 27.45 22.07
CA GLU A 188 -24.10 27.73 21.86
C GLU A 188 -24.76 26.74 20.88
N MET A 189 -24.02 26.24 19.90
CA MET A 189 -24.55 25.33 18.87
C MET A 189 -24.52 23.85 19.30
N SER A 190 -23.63 23.48 20.23
CA SER A 190 -23.45 22.11 20.74
C SER A 190 -24.27 21.82 22.00
N GLN A 191 -25.52 22.32 22.07
CA GLN A 191 -26.34 22.19 23.28
C GLN A 191 -26.80 20.74 23.51
N PRO A 192 -26.76 20.25 24.77
CA PRO A 192 -27.24 18.92 25.11
C PRO A 192 -28.72 18.73 24.79
N ASP A 193 -29.10 17.49 24.49
CA ASP A 193 -30.49 17.07 24.34
C ASP A 193 -31.25 17.10 25.69
N ALA A 194 -32.53 16.69 25.66
CA ALA A 194 -33.38 16.69 26.86
C ALA A 194 -32.89 15.75 27.98
N GLU A 195 -32.05 14.77 27.63
CA GLU A 195 -31.43 13.83 28.57
C GLU A 195 -30.03 14.28 29.01
N GLY A 196 -29.52 15.39 28.47
CA GLY A 196 -28.21 15.94 28.80
C GLY A 196 -27.07 15.40 27.93
N ASP A 197 -27.37 14.72 26.83
CA ASP A 197 -26.38 14.19 25.90
C ASP A 197 -26.09 15.20 24.78
N VAL A 198 -24.82 15.46 24.50
CA VAL A 198 -24.41 16.24 23.32
C VAL A 198 -24.39 15.33 22.10
N ARG A 199 -24.96 15.76 20.98
CA ARG A 199 -24.91 14.94 19.76
C ARG A 199 -23.52 15.04 19.13
N LEU A 200 -22.85 13.91 18.96
CA LEU A 200 -21.67 13.76 18.10
C LEU A 200 -22.16 13.34 16.71
N PHE A 201 -21.81 14.13 15.69
CA PHE A 201 -22.23 13.96 14.30
C PHE A 201 -21.17 14.54 13.35
N SER A 202 -21.38 14.43 12.04
CA SER A 202 -20.27 14.68 11.11
C SER A 202 -19.70 16.10 11.14
N ASP A 203 -20.53 17.13 11.41
CA ASP A 203 -20.04 18.52 11.39
C ASP A 203 -19.21 18.89 12.63
N ASN A 204 -19.35 18.16 13.76
CA ASN A 204 -18.57 18.40 14.98
C ASN A 204 -17.49 17.34 15.26
N TYR A 205 -17.44 16.28 14.45
CA TYR A 205 -16.44 15.22 14.58
C TYR A 205 -15.00 15.76 14.64
N GLY A 206 -14.67 16.75 13.79
CA GLY A 206 -13.34 17.35 13.75
C GLY A 206 -12.89 17.92 15.08
N ASP A 207 -13.79 18.44 15.91
CA ASP A 207 -13.48 18.97 17.22
C ASP A 207 -13.21 17.87 18.24
N TYR A 208 -14.02 16.81 18.26
CA TYR A 208 -13.74 15.61 19.07
C TYR A 208 -12.40 14.97 18.67
N ALA A 209 -12.02 15.01 17.39
CA ALA A 209 -10.77 14.43 16.88
C ALA A 209 -9.54 15.31 17.16
N ARG A 210 -9.70 16.64 17.19
CA ARG A 210 -8.59 17.60 17.34
C ARG A 210 -8.41 18.10 18.76
N ASN A 211 -9.49 18.17 19.53
CA ASN A 211 -9.60 18.79 20.86
C ASN A 211 -10.21 17.84 21.90
N ALA A 212 -9.92 16.53 21.80
CA ALA A 212 -10.55 15.49 22.60
C ALA A 212 -10.52 15.69 24.12
N SER A 213 -9.53 16.40 24.66
CA SER A 213 -9.45 16.70 26.10
C SER A 213 -10.58 17.61 26.59
N ARG A 214 -11.18 18.44 25.72
CA ARG A 214 -12.37 19.25 26.05
C ARG A 214 -13.62 18.39 26.23
N HIS A 215 -13.66 17.29 25.49
CA HIS A 215 -14.81 16.39 25.38
C HIS A 215 -14.68 15.16 26.26
N GLN A 216 -13.67 15.12 27.13
CA GLN A 216 -13.48 13.99 28.03
C GLN A 216 -14.61 13.94 29.07
N ASP A 217 -15.18 12.75 29.27
CA ASP A 217 -16.30 12.50 30.18
C ASP A 217 -17.63 13.16 29.77
N GLU A 218 -17.72 13.70 28.55
CA GLU A 218 -18.95 14.30 28.03
C GLU A 218 -19.98 13.21 27.65
N PRO A 219 -21.23 13.27 28.14
CA PRO A 219 -22.30 12.40 27.69
C PRO A 219 -22.64 12.70 26.22
N ILE A 220 -22.63 11.67 25.38
CA ILE A 220 -22.87 11.82 23.95
C ILE A 220 -23.89 10.85 23.39
N THR A 221 -24.60 11.32 22.36
CA THR A 221 -25.36 10.48 21.43
C THR A 221 -24.72 10.49 20.05
N CYS A 222 -24.68 9.34 19.39
CA CYS A 222 -24.15 9.25 18.02
C CYS A 222 -24.97 8.24 17.21
N THR A 223 -25.24 8.59 15.95
CA THR A 223 -25.80 7.70 14.95
C THR A 223 -24.74 7.35 13.93
N GLY A 224 -24.70 6.11 13.45
CA GLY A 224 -23.69 5.73 12.47
C GLY A 224 -23.85 4.33 11.90
N SER A 225 -22.96 3.99 10.97
CA SER A 225 -22.84 2.67 10.37
C SER A 225 -21.66 1.92 10.98
N VAL A 226 -21.87 0.70 11.44
CA VAL A 226 -20.82 -0.13 12.05
C VAL A 226 -19.87 -0.60 10.95
N VAL A 227 -18.63 -0.15 11.01
CA VAL A 227 -17.57 -0.51 10.05
C VAL A 227 -16.91 -1.83 10.44
N GLN A 228 -16.75 -2.06 11.74
CA GLN A 228 -16.06 -3.23 12.26
C GLN A 228 -16.56 -3.54 13.67
N VAL A 229 -16.69 -4.82 14.02
CA VAL A 229 -16.96 -5.27 15.40
C VAL A 229 -15.90 -6.28 15.82
N THR A 230 -15.25 -6.03 16.95
CA THR A 230 -14.33 -6.96 17.60
C THR A 230 -14.94 -7.41 18.92
N GLN A 231 -15.25 -8.70 19.03
CA GLN A 231 -15.76 -9.28 20.28
C GLN A 231 -14.63 -9.50 21.28
N GLY A 232 -14.86 -9.11 22.53
CA GLY A 232 -14.02 -9.44 23.69
C GLY A 232 -14.81 -10.22 24.75
N GLU A 233 -14.11 -10.70 25.78
CA GLU A 233 -14.73 -11.49 26.86
C GLU A 233 -15.70 -10.67 27.70
N ASP A 234 -15.28 -9.46 28.15
CA ASP A 234 -16.11 -8.58 28.98
C ASP A 234 -16.75 -7.43 28.18
N TYR A 235 -16.03 -6.91 27.17
CA TYR A 235 -16.47 -5.79 26.35
C TYR A 235 -16.21 -6.07 24.88
N SER A 236 -17.14 -5.68 24.04
CA SER A 236 -16.95 -5.62 22.60
C SER A 236 -16.59 -4.21 22.16
N ILE A 237 -15.88 -4.13 21.05
CA ILE A 237 -15.47 -2.88 20.42
C ILE A 237 -16.17 -2.79 19.06
N MET A 238 -16.72 -1.64 18.73
CA MET A 238 -17.16 -1.33 17.37
C MET A 238 -16.47 -0.06 16.86
N ARG A 239 -16.12 -0.05 15.57
CA ARG A 239 -15.77 1.16 14.84
C ARG A 239 -17.03 1.67 14.15
N LEU A 240 -17.46 2.86 14.52
CA LEU A 240 -18.70 3.46 14.04
C LEU A 240 -18.39 4.61 13.08
N ALA A 241 -18.80 4.50 11.83
CA ALA A 241 -18.79 5.61 10.87
C ALA A 241 -19.89 6.61 11.24
N VAL A 242 -19.50 7.77 11.76
CA VAL A 242 -20.39 8.81 12.28
C VAL A 242 -21.29 9.34 11.17
N ASP A 243 -22.60 9.27 11.38
CA ASP A 243 -23.66 9.53 10.38
C ASP A 243 -23.47 8.80 9.04
N GLY A 244 -22.67 7.72 9.03
CA GLY A 244 -22.32 6.92 7.86
C GLY A 244 -21.10 7.41 7.08
N ASP A 245 -20.41 8.45 7.54
CA ASP A 245 -19.15 8.91 6.96
C ASP A 245 -18.00 7.98 7.39
N SER A 246 -17.47 7.21 6.43
CA SER A 246 -16.41 6.21 6.67
C SER A 246 -15.07 6.81 7.06
N ASP A 247 -14.84 8.08 6.77
CA ASP A 247 -13.61 8.79 7.13
C ASP A 247 -13.67 9.30 8.58
N GLN A 248 -14.87 9.31 9.17
CA GLN A 248 -15.13 9.80 10.51
C GLN A 248 -15.52 8.65 11.45
N ILE A 249 -14.51 8.00 12.00
CA ILE A 249 -14.69 6.84 12.87
C ILE A 249 -14.76 7.26 14.34
N LEU A 250 -15.79 6.81 15.04
CA LEU A 250 -15.87 6.79 16.50
C LEU A 250 -15.53 5.39 17.00
N TYR A 251 -14.54 5.28 17.87
CA TYR A 251 -14.15 4.03 18.52
C TYR A 251 -15.03 3.78 19.75
N THR A 252 -15.96 2.84 19.66
CA THR A 252 -16.97 2.63 20.69
C THR A 252 -16.74 1.31 21.41
N VAL A 253 -16.57 1.37 22.74
CA VAL A 253 -16.55 0.20 23.62
C VAL A 253 -17.94 0.00 24.21
N TYR A 254 -18.44 -1.23 24.25
CA TYR A 254 -19.76 -1.54 24.79
C TYR A 254 -19.82 -2.95 25.39
N ASP A 255 -20.72 -3.16 26.35
CA ASP A 255 -21.02 -4.48 26.89
C ASP A 255 -21.98 -5.20 25.93
N ALA A 256 -21.52 -6.30 25.32
CA ALA A 256 -22.29 -7.08 24.35
C ALA A 256 -23.32 -8.00 25.01
N GLU A 257 -23.09 -8.46 26.25
CA GLU A 257 -24.04 -9.29 26.99
C GLU A 257 -25.25 -8.48 27.45
N ALA A 258 -25.07 -7.16 27.64
CA ALA A 258 -26.15 -6.23 27.95
C ALA A 258 -27.07 -5.92 26.74
N GLN A 259 -26.73 -6.36 25.52
CA GLN A 259 -27.54 -6.09 24.32
C GLN A 259 -28.51 -7.24 24.04
N GLU A 260 -29.72 -6.91 23.57
CA GLU A 260 -30.74 -7.91 23.22
C GLU A 260 -30.36 -8.74 21.98
N ILE A 261 -29.59 -8.14 21.06
CA ILE A 261 -29.13 -8.77 19.82
C ILE A 261 -27.67 -8.41 19.56
N ARG A 262 -26.95 -9.32 18.91
CA ARG A 262 -25.59 -9.06 18.46
C ARG A 262 -25.57 -7.96 17.40
N VAL A 263 -24.68 -6.98 17.59
CA VAL A 263 -24.33 -5.96 16.59
C VAL A 263 -23.40 -6.58 15.56
N LEU A 264 -23.68 -6.38 14.28
CA LEU A 264 -22.89 -6.88 13.15
C LEU A 264 -22.30 -5.71 12.36
N GLU A 265 -21.32 -6.01 11.53
CA GLU A 265 -20.80 -5.05 10.53
C GLU A 265 -21.93 -4.63 9.58
N ASN A 266 -21.84 -3.40 9.08
CA ASN A 266 -22.84 -2.70 8.26
C ASN A 266 -24.16 -2.36 8.98
N ASP A 267 -24.29 -2.67 10.27
CA ASP A 267 -25.46 -2.24 11.04
C ASP A 267 -25.51 -0.72 11.16
N LYS A 268 -26.72 -0.17 10.99
CA LYS A 268 -26.99 1.21 11.42
C LYS A 268 -27.35 1.19 12.88
N VAL A 269 -26.59 1.89 13.71
CA VAL A 269 -26.81 1.93 15.15
C VAL A 269 -27.02 3.35 15.65
N THR A 270 -27.72 3.45 16.77
CA THR A 270 -27.75 4.63 17.62
C THR A 270 -27.13 4.26 18.95
N ILE A 271 -26.08 4.99 19.35
CA ILE A 271 -25.41 4.78 20.63
C ILE A 271 -25.70 5.94 21.57
N ARG A 272 -25.76 5.62 22.87
CA ARG A 272 -25.66 6.60 23.96
C ARG A 272 -24.50 6.17 24.86
N GLY A 273 -23.67 7.12 25.26
CA GLY A 273 -22.44 6.80 25.98
C GLY A 273 -21.73 8.03 26.53
N VAL A 274 -20.50 7.81 26.98
CA VAL A 274 -19.63 8.87 27.49
C VAL A 274 -18.36 8.92 26.64
N SER A 275 -18.03 10.10 26.13
CA SER A 275 -16.80 10.34 25.38
C SER A 275 -15.58 10.06 26.27
N SER A 276 -14.66 9.26 25.75
CA SER A 276 -13.45 8.80 26.44
C SER A 276 -12.17 9.48 25.91
N GLY A 277 -12.32 10.54 25.11
CA GLY A 277 -11.21 11.21 24.45
C GLY A 277 -10.76 10.46 23.20
N LEU A 278 -9.45 10.39 22.94
CA LEU A 278 -8.91 9.65 21.79
C LEU A 278 -8.56 8.20 22.14
N HIS A 279 -8.85 7.31 21.21
CA HIS A 279 -8.28 5.97 21.19
C HIS A 279 -7.24 5.87 20.07
N THR A 280 -6.02 5.46 20.41
CA THR A 280 -4.94 5.21 19.45
C THR A 280 -4.76 3.72 19.24
N TYR A 281 -4.80 3.27 17.98
CA TYR A 281 -4.54 1.89 17.60
C TYR A 281 -3.57 1.82 16.43
N THR A 282 -2.84 0.71 16.32
CA THR A 282 -1.98 0.46 15.16
C THR A 282 -2.83 -0.04 14.00
N SER A 283 -2.81 0.68 12.89
CA SER A 283 -3.43 0.27 11.63
C SER A 283 -2.81 -1.03 11.08
N ALA A 284 -3.53 -1.71 10.18
CA ALA A 284 -3.00 -2.84 9.42
C ALA A 284 -1.70 -2.50 8.66
N LEU A 285 -1.49 -1.21 8.39
CA LEU A 285 -0.35 -0.61 7.74
C LEU A 285 0.69 -0.09 8.77
N GLY A 286 0.69 -0.58 10.00
CA GLY A 286 1.73 -0.29 11.00
C GLY A 286 1.82 1.14 11.53
N GLY A 287 1.03 2.08 10.99
CA GLY A 287 0.90 3.44 11.52
C GLY A 287 -0.08 3.51 12.68
N GLU A 288 0.16 4.37 13.66
CA GLU A 288 -0.79 4.65 14.73
C GLU A 288 -1.88 5.61 14.24
N ILE A 289 -3.14 5.21 14.36
CA ILE A 289 -4.31 6.03 14.08
C ILE A 289 -4.96 6.38 15.41
N SER A 290 -5.21 7.66 15.65
CA SER A 290 -5.99 8.12 16.81
C SER A 290 -7.31 8.73 16.37
N VAL A 291 -8.40 8.19 16.89
CA VAL A 291 -9.78 8.61 16.60
C VAL A 291 -10.53 8.93 17.89
N PRO A 292 -11.60 9.75 17.86
CA PRO A 292 -12.51 9.90 18.99
C PRO A 292 -13.00 8.55 19.49
N SER A 293 -13.28 8.47 20.80
CA SER A 293 -13.72 7.23 21.44
C SER A 293 -14.80 7.46 22.48
N CYS A 294 -15.60 6.43 22.75
CA CYS A 294 -16.61 6.48 23.80
C CYS A 294 -16.89 5.11 24.43
N MET A 295 -17.36 5.12 25.68
CA MET A 295 -17.97 3.97 26.33
C MET A 295 -19.49 4.06 26.17
N ALA A 296 -20.08 3.20 25.35
CA ALA A 296 -21.52 3.16 25.13
C ALA A 296 -22.22 2.38 26.26
N SER A 297 -23.21 3.01 26.88
CA SER A 297 -24.12 2.39 27.83
C SER A 297 -25.32 1.72 27.16
N SER A 298 -25.64 2.12 25.92
CA SER A 298 -26.70 1.52 25.13
C SER A 298 -26.36 1.55 23.64
N VAL A 299 -26.61 0.43 22.95
CA VAL A 299 -26.45 0.29 21.51
C VAL A 299 -27.74 -0.23 20.91
N LYS A 300 -28.40 0.60 20.10
CA LYS A 300 -29.63 0.22 19.41
C LYS A 300 -29.34 -0.06 17.94
N VAL A 301 -29.52 -1.30 17.49
CA VAL A 301 -29.51 -1.65 16.07
C VAL A 301 -30.82 -1.21 15.42
N ASN A 302 -30.73 -0.34 14.43
CA ASN A 302 -31.87 0.26 13.76
C ASN A 302 -32.34 -0.65 12.61
N GLY A 303 -33.63 -0.99 12.60
CA GLY A 303 -34.28 -1.68 11.47
C GLY A 303 -34.24 -3.21 11.50
N TYR A 304 -33.64 -3.83 12.51
CA TYR A 304 -33.70 -5.29 12.67
C TYR A 304 -35.09 -5.75 13.13
N ASN A 305 -35.64 -6.76 12.44
CA ASN A 305 -36.87 -7.44 12.84
C ASN A 305 -36.62 -8.96 12.84
N VAL A 306 -36.99 -9.63 13.93
CA VAL A 306 -36.88 -11.08 14.05
C VAL A 306 -37.74 -11.77 12.96
N PRO A 307 -37.17 -12.66 12.14
CA PRO A 307 -37.93 -13.46 11.18
C PRO A 307 -38.99 -14.32 11.86
N THR A 308 -40.17 -14.43 11.25
CA THR A 308 -41.30 -15.23 11.78
C THR A 308 -41.44 -16.61 11.12
N LEU A 309 -40.65 -16.90 10.08
CA LEU A 309 -40.74 -18.14 9.31
C LEU A 309 -39.35 -18.73 9.06
N PHE A 310 -39.15 -19.97 9.49
CA PHE A 310 -37.97 -20.78 9.24
C PHE A 310 -38.40 -22.04 8.47
N PRO A 311 -38.27 -22.05 7.13
CA PRO A 311 -38.72 -23.19 6.32
C PRO A 311 -37.89 -24.44 6.62
N GLN A 312 -38.53 -25.61 6.58
CA GLN A 312 -37.89 -26.91 6.73
C GLN A 312 -38.06 -27.77 5.48
N ASP A 313 -37.08 -28.62 5.19
CA ASP A 313 -37.21 -29.68 4.19
C ASP A 313 -37.99 -30.90 4.74
N GLN A 314 -38.15 -31.93 3.90
CA GLN A 314 -38.88 -33.15 4.26
C GLN A 314 -38.16 -34.01 5.31
N GLU A 315 -36.85 -33.80 5.51
CA GLU A 315 -36.01 -34.50 6.48
C GLU A 315 -35.85 -33.71 7.81
N GLY A 316 -36.56 -32.58 7.92
CA GLY A 316 -36.60 -31.73 9.10
C GLY A 316 -35.40 -30.80 9.24
N TYR A 317 -34.62 -30.57 8.18
CA TYR A 317 -33.57 -29.55 8.18
C TYR A 317 -34.17 -28.17 7.94
N PHE A 318 -33.85 -27.22 8.81
CA PHE A 318 -34.15 -25.81 8.60
C PHE A 318 -33.25 -25.23 7.51
N TYR A 319 -33.85 -24.55 6.54
CA TYR A 319 -33.12 -23.97 5.43
C TYR A 319 -32.57 -22.58 5.80
N ILE A 320 -31.25 -22.48 5.95
CA ILE A 320 -30.58 -21.20 6.14
C ILE A 320 -30.43 -20.52 4.78
N ASN A 321 -31.01 -19.33 4.66
CA ASN A 321 -31.00 -18.50 3.45
C ASN A 321 -30.85 -17.02 3.83
N SER A 322 -30.83 -16.14 2.84
CA SER A 322 -30.58 -14.71 3.04
C SER A 322 -31.53 -14.01 4.01
N LYS A 323 -32.74 -14.53 4.23
CA LYS A 323 -33.71 -13.97 5.18
C LYS A 323 -33.56 -14.50 6.60
N THR A 324 -33.08 -15.73 6.77
CA THR A 324 -32.97 -16.39 8.08
C THR A 324 -31.56 -16.30 8.65
N PHE A 325 -30.53 -16.14 7.81
CA PHE A 325 -29.12 -16.03 8.20
C PHE A 325 -28.88 -15.01 9.31
N GLY A 326 -29.52 -13.83 9.20
CA GLY A 326 -29.40 -12.76 10.20
C GLY A 326 -29.76 -13.21 11.61
N ASP A 327 -30.77 -14.06 11.79
CA ASP A 327 -31.19 -14.55 13.12
C ASP A 327 -30.21 -15.59 13.67
N TYR A 328 -29.73 -16.53 12.83
CA TYR A 328 -28.67 -17.48 13.21
C TYR A 328 -27.36 -16.78 13.63
N SER A 329 -27.07 -15.60 13.07
CA SER A 329 -25.90 -14.79 13.43
C SER A 329 -26.12 -13.92 14.68
N ARG A 330 -27.34 -13.42 14.88
CA ARG A 330 -27.65 -12.46 15.95
C ARG A 330 -28.17 -13.09 17.24
N ARG A 331 -28.82 -14.25 17.11
CA ARG A 331 -29.45 -15.01 18.20
C ARG A 331 -29.05 -16.49 18.14
N PRO A 332 -27.74 -16.81 18.07
CA PRO A 332 -27.25 -18.18 17.88
C PRO A 332 -27.70 -19.16 18.98
N GLY A 333 -27.91 -18.65 20.20
CA GLY A 333 -28.39 -19.45 21.33
C GLY A 333 -29.77 -20.06 21.11
N ASP A 334 -30.64 -19.40 20.34
CA ASP A 334 -31.98 -19.89 20.05
C ASP A 334 -32.01 -21.02 19.00
N HIS A 335 -30.90 -21.19 18.26
CA HIS A 335 -30.79 -22.12 17.14
C HIS A 335 -29.82 -23.29 17.38
N THR A 336 -29.08 -23.28 18.48
CA THR A 336 -28.03 -24.27 18.74
C THR A 336 -28.60 -25.69 18.77
N GLY A 337 -28.03 -26.59 17.96
CA GLY A 337 -28.45 -27.98 17.82
C GLY A 337 -29.54 -28.23 16.78
N GLU A 338 -30.10 -27.20 16.14
CA GLU A 338 -31.04 -27.37 15.03
C GLU A 338 -30.38 -28.11 13.86
N LYS A 339 -31.13 -29.03 13.23
CA LYS A 339 -30.74 -29.61 11.95
C LYS A 339 -30.88 -28.51 10.89
N VAL A 340 -29.80 -28.18 10.19
CA VAL A 340 -29.75 -27.11 9.19
C VAL A 340 -29.25 -27.61 7.84
N CYS A 341 -29.81 -27.05 6.77
CA CYS A 341 -29.31 -27.23 5.41
C CYS A 341 -29.20 -25.89 4.69
N PHE A 342 -28.23 -25.78 3.80
CA PHE A 342 -28.03 -24.59 2.96
C PHE A 342 -27.19 -24.90 1.73
N THR A 343 -27.33 -24.05 0.72
CA THR A 343 -26.58 -24.11 -0.53
C THR A 343 -25.64 -22.91 -0.61
N GLY A 344 -24.44 -23.09 -1.14
CA GLY A 344 -23.46 -22.02 -1.18
C GLY A 344 -22.19 -22.36 -1.95
N GLU A 345 -21.32 -21.36 -2.09
CA GLU A 345 -20.01 -21.44 -2.73
C GLU A 345 -18.92 -21.59 -1.66
N VAL A 346 -17.98 -22.50 -1.87
CA VAL A 346 -16.88 -22.75 -0.93
C VAL A 346 -15.79 -21.69 -1.10
N LEU A 347 -15.73 -20.73 -0.18
CA LEU A 347 -14.72 -19.66 -0.19
C LEU A 347 -13.34 -20.12 0.28
N GLN A 348 -13.30 -21.16 1.11
CA GLN A 348 -12.04 -21.64 1.66
C GLN A 348 -12.14 -23.08 2.15
N VAL A 349 -11.08 -23.85 1.92
CA VAL A 349 -10.93 -25.22 2.43
C VAL A 349 -9.73 -25.32 3.37
N VAL A 350 -9.91 -25.94 4.53
CA VAL A 350 -8.82 -26.34 5.42
C VAL A 350 -8.92 -27.83 5.70
N GLU A 351 -8.06 -28.61 5.06
CA GLU A 351 -8.03 -30.07 5.21
C GLU A 351 -7.16 -30.49 6.41
N GLY A 352 -7.74 -31.27 7.32
CA GLY A 352 -7.06 -31.90 8.45
C GLY A 352 -7.27 -33.41 8.53
N ASN A 353 -6.45 -34.06 9.36
CA ASN A 353 -6.50 -35.51 9.57
C ASN A 353 -7.79 -35.96 10.30
N ALA A 354 -8.35 -35.10 11.16
CA ALA A 354 -9.58 -35.39 11.91
C ALA A 354 -10.87 -35.04 11.13
N GLY A 355 -10.75 -34.33 10.01
CA GLY A 355 -11.87 -33.75 9.27
C GLY A 355 -11.42 -32.52 8.48
N SER A 356 -12.28 -32.07 7.57
CA SER A 356 -12.09 -30.86 6.79
C SER A 356 -12.96 -29.73 7.31
N GLN A 357 -12.50 -28.50 7.16
CA GLN A 357 -13.22 -27.29 7.54
C GLN A 357 -13.43 -26.42 6.31
N TYR A 358 -14.60 -25.80 6.19
CA TYR A 358 -15.00 -25.02 5.03
C TYR A 358 -15.57 -23.68 5.46
N ARG A 359 -15.31 -22.63 4.68
CA ARG A 359 -16.09 -21.39 4.71
C ARG A 359 -17.00 -21.41 3.50
N VAL A 360 -18.31 -21.38 3.71
CA VAL A 360 -19.30 -21.47 2.64
C VAL A 360 -20.15 -20.22 2.62
N ALA A 361 -20.10 -19.44 1.55
CA ALA A 361 -20.97 -18.29 1.33
C ALA A 361 -22.33 -18.76 0.83
N LEU A 362 -23.43 -18.29 1.42
CA LEU A 362 -24.77 -18.65 0.97
C LEU A 362 -24.99 -18.25 -0.49
N ALA A 363 -25.71 -19.08 -1.24
CA ALA A 363 -25.95 -18.88 -2.66
C ALA A 363 -26.54 -17.49 -2.94
N GLY A 364 -25.80 -16.68 -3.71
CA GLY A 364 -26.17 -15.31 -4.08
C GLY A 364 -25.81 -14.23 -3.04
N GLU A 365 -25.20 -14.58 -1.91
CA GLU A 365 -24.88 -13.66 -0.80
C GLU A 365 -23.42 -13.88 -0.33
N SER A 366 -22.46 -13.23 -0.98
CA SER A 366 -21.03 -13.42 -0.73
C SER A 366 -20.57 -13.02 0.69
N ASP A 367 -21.34 -12.17 1.37
CA ASP A 367 -21.08 -11.68 2.72
C ASP A 367 -21.68 -12.59 3.82
N GLN A 368 -22.52 -13.55 3.45
CA GLN A 368 -23.19 -14.45 4.38
C GLN A 368 -22.50 -15.80 4.45
N VAL A 369 -21.43 -15.85 5.25
CA VAL A 369 -20.55 -17.03 5.34
C VAL A 369 -20.89 -17.88 6.56
N ILE A 370 -20.95 -19.20 6.37
CA ILE A 370 -21.09 -20.21 7.43
C ILE A 370 -19.81 -21.03 7.53
N TYR A 371 -19.32 -21.21 8.75
CA TYR A 371 -18.22 -22.11 9.06
C TYR A 371 -18.71 -23.55 9.17
N VAL A 372 -18.18 -24.45 8.35
CA VAL A 372 -18.62 -25.84 8.27
C VAL A 372 -17.48 -26.76 8.68
N THR A 373 -17.73 -27.67 9.63
CA THR A 373 -16.80 -28.76 9.94
C THR A 373 -17.36 -30.08 9.42
N LEU A 374 -16.63 -30.77 8.55
CA LEU A 374 -16.94 -32.12 8.07
C LEU A 374 -15.97 -33.13 8.70
N PRO A 375 -16.44 -34.02 9.60
CA PRO A 375 -15.62 -35.08 10.16
C PRO A 375 -15.07 -36.04 9.08
N ALA A 376 -13.92 -36.68 9.34
CA ALA A 376 -13.27 -37.58 8.36
C ALA A 376 -14.18 -38.72 7.86
N ALA A 377 -15.11 -39.21 8.69
CA ALA A 377 -16.05 -40.27 8.34
C ALA A 377 -17.15 -39.82 7.34
N GLY A 378 -17.36 -38.52 7.17
CA GLY A 378 -18.32 -37.94 6.24
C GLY A 378 -17.71 -37.50 4.90
N LYS A 379 -16.42 -37.81 4.64
CA LYS A 379 -15.73 -37.43 3.40
C LYS A 379 -16.28 -38.22 2.20
N GLY A 380 -16.79 -37.48 1.21
CA GLY A 380 -17.13 -37.97 -0.12
C GLY A 380 -16.08 -37.51 -1.14
N VAL A 381 -16.55 -37.02 -2.31
CA VAL A 381 -15.70 -36.32 -3.29
C VAL A 381 -14.96 -35.18 -2.60
N ARG A 382 -13.68 -34.98 -2.93
CA ARG A 382 -12.87 -33.87 -2.42
C ARG A 382 -13.51 -32.55 -2.84
N VAL A 383 -13.97 -31.78 -1.85
CA VAL A 383 -14.54 -30.45 -2.02
C VAL A 383 -13.38 -29.44 -2.10
N LEU A 384 -13.37 -28.63 -3.15
CA LEU A 384 -12.37 -27.60 -3.41
C LEU A 384 -12.94 -26.20 -3.15
N GLU A 385 -12.08 -25.19 -3.23
CA GLU A 385 -12.51 -23.79 -3.28
C GLU A 385 -13.32 -23.56 -4.58
N ASP A 386 -14.23 -22.59 -4.56
CA ASP A 386 -15.17 -22.24 -5.63
C ASP A 386 -16.23 -23.30 -6.00
N ASP A 387 -16.24 -24.45 -5.31
CA ASP A 387 -17.28 -25.46 -5.47
C ASP A 387 -18.65 -24.93 -5.01
N GLU A 388 -19.69 -25.11 -5.84
CA GLU A 388 -21.07 -24.95 -5.41
C GLU A 388 -21.51 -26.22 -4.66
N VAL A 389 -21.87 -26.07 -3.38
CA VAL A 389 -22.18 -27.19 -2.49
C VAL A 389 -23.55 -27.07 -1.83
N THR A 390 -24.11 -28.22 -1.45
CA THR A 390 -25.20 -28.30 -0.47
C THR A 390 -24.70 -28.96 0.80
N VAL A 391 -24.89 -28.29 1.94
CA VAL A 391 -24.43 -28.74 3.26
C VAL A 391 -25.63 -29.19 4.08
N TYR A 392 -25.49 -30.33 4.75
CA TYR A 392 -26.47 -30.85 5.72
C TYR A 392 -25.76 -31.13 7.04
N GLY A 393 -26.27 -30.58 8.15
CA GLY A 393 -25.62 -30.74 9.45
C GLY A 393 -26.40 -30.20 10.63
N ALA A 394 -25.72 -30.10 11.77
CA ALA A 394 -26.26 -29.52 13.00
C ALA A 394 -25.64 -28.15 13.28
N PHE A 395 -26.49 -27.14 13.51
CA PHE A 395 -26.04 -25.80 13.88
C PHE A 395 -25.32 -25.83 15.22
N SER A 396 -24.12 -25.25 15.25
CA SER A 396 -23.17 -25.36 16.37
C SER A 396 -22.99 -24.02 17.11
N GLY A 397 -23.75 -22.99 16.74
CA GLY A 397 -23.62 -21.64 17.30
C GLY A 397 -22.73 -20.75 16.43
N LEU A 398 -21.87 -19.95 17.07
CA LEU A 398 -20.89 -19.10 16.38
C LEU A 398 -19.49 -19.68 16.51
N MET A 399 -18.67 -19.44 15.50
CA MET A 399 -17.24 -19.71 15.51
C MET A 399 -16.50 -18.38 15.35
N THR A 400 -15.56 -18.11 16.26
CA THR A 400 -14.63 -16.98 16.17
C THR A 400 -13.25 -17.50 15.75
N TYR A 401 -12.66 -16.89 14.72
CA TYR A 401 -11.29 -17.21 14.28
C TYR A 401 -10.52 -15.93 13.94
N GLU A 402 -9.20 -15.96 14.05
CA GLU A 402 -8.35 -14.86 13.58
C GLU A 402 -8.15 -14.97 12.07
N SER A 403 -8.47 -13.90 11.34
CA SER A 403 -8.18 -13.77 9.92
C SER A 403 -6.68 -13.62 9.66
N THR A 404 -6.26 -13.70 8.40
CA THR A 404 -4.86 -13.49 7.98
C THR A 404 -4.32 -12.08 8.28
N MET A 405 -5.20 -11.15 8.65
CA MET A 405 -4.89 -9.79 9.08
C MET A 405 -4.93 -9.63 10.62
N ASN A 406 -4.93 -10.74 11.38
CA ASN A 406 -5.09 -10.78 12.84
C ASN A 406 -6.37 -10.08 13.36
N VAL A 407 -7.42 -10.04 12.53
CA VAL A 407 -8.74 -9.55 12.94
C VAL A 407 -9.61 -10.75 13.30
N SER A 408 -10.18 -10.76 14.50
CA SER A 408 -11.16 -11.77 14.93
C SER A 408 -12.45 -11.65 14.12
N VAL A 409 -12.80 -12.73 13.42
CA VAL A 409 -14.03 -12.86 12.63
C VAL A 409 -14.93 -13.89 13.30
N THR A 410 -16.17 -13.49 13.59
CA THR A 410 -17.17 -14.36 14.24
C THR A 410 -18.36 -14.58 13.31
N ILE A 411 -18.53 -15.83 12.85
CA ILE A 411 -19.57 -16.24 11.89
C ILE A 411 -20.39 -17.44 12.41
N PRO A 412 -21.62 -17.65 11.90
CA PRO A 412 -22.39 -18.85 12.20
C PRO A 412 -21.64 -20.13 11.83
N ALA A 413 -21.84 -21.20 12.59
CA ALA A 413 -21.12 -22.45 12.42
C ALA A 413 -22.04 -23.68 12.45
N CYS A 414 -21.69 -24.72 11.69
CA CYS A 414 -22.34 -26.02 11.76
C CYS A 414 -21.34 -27.18 11.63
N THR A 415 -21.72 -28.32 12.20
CA THR A 415 -21.04 -29.60 11.97
C THR A 415 -21.81 -30.37 10.91
N ALA A 416 -21.21 -30.53 9.73
CA ALA A 416 -21.80 -31.23 8.60
C ALA A 416 -21.77 -32.75 8.81
N GLU A 417 -22.87 -33.39 8.47
CA GLU A 417 -22.97 -34.85 8.33
C GLU A 417 -22.48 -35.28 6.94
N ARG A 418 -22.77 -34.47 5.91
CA ARG A 418 -22.34 -34.65 4.51
C ARG A 418 -22.34 -33.33 3.75
N ILE A 419 -21.54 -33.27 2.70
CA ILE A 419 -21.50 -32.17 1.73
C ILE A 419 -21.67 -32.77 0.33
N GLU A 420 -22.56 -32.21 -0.47
CA GLU A 420 -22.77 -32.57 -1.88
C GLU A 420 -22.18 -31.49 -2.79
N VAL A 421 -21.22 -31.85 -3.64
CA VAL A 421 -20.67 -30.98 -4.69
C VAL A 421 -21.58 -31.04 -5.92
N LYS A 422 -22.00 -29.89 -6.42
CA LYS A 422 -22.89 -29.79 -7.59
C LYS A 422 -22.06 -29.74 -8.87
N GLY A 423 -22.44 -30.56 -9.86
CA GLY A 423 -21.87 -30.49 -11.21
C GLY A 423 -20.55 -31.21 -11.45
N TYR A 424 -19.97 -31.89 -10.45
CA TYR A 424 -18.79 -32.73 -10.67
C TYR A 424 -19.15 -34.09 -11.30
N GLU A 425 -18.66 -34.33 -12.51
CA GLU A 425 -18.60 -35.63 -13.17
C GLU A 425 -17.15 -35.88 -13.60
N SER A 426 -16.58 -37.06 -13.29
CA SER A 426 -15.21 -37.40 -13.70
C SER A 426 -15.11 -37.49 -15.23
N ASN A 427 -14.07 -36.87 -15.80
CA ASN A 427 -13.84 -36.82 -17.24
C ASN A 427 -13.06 -38.03 -17.78
N GLY A 428 -12.43 -38.80 -16.89
CA GLY A 428 -11.71 -40.03 -17.18
C GLY A 428 -10.45 -39.80 -18.01
N ALA A 429 -9.30 -39.67 -17.34
CA ALA A 429 -8.01 -39.53 -18.02
C ALA A 429 -7.74 -40.70 -18.98
N GLN A 430 -7.30 -40.37 -20.20
CA GLN A 430 -6.99 -41.36 -21.24
C GLN A 430 -5.49 -41.65 -21.29
N LYS A 431 -5.12 -42.86 -21.71
CA LYS A 431 -3.72 -43.22 -21.94
C LYS A 431 -3.31 -42.96 -23.39
N ASP A 432 -2.13 -42.41 -23.57
CA ASP A 432 -1.47 -42.27 -24.86
C ASP A 432 -0.99 -43.62 -25.43
N ALA A 433 -0.43 -43.61 -26.64
CA ALA A 433 0.09 -44.82 -27.28
C ALA A 433 1.26 -45.49 -26.53
N ALA A 434 1.92 -44.77 -25.62
CA ALA A 434 3.00 -45.28 -24.77
C ALA A 434 2.48 -45.79 -23.41
N GLY A 435 1.17 -45.73 -23.16
CA GLY A 435 0.54 -46.19 -21.92
C GLY A 435 0.62 -45.18 -20.76
N ARG A 436 0.97 -43.93 -21.05
CA ARG A 436 1.03 -42.81 -20.08
C ARG A 436 -0.31 -42.09 -20.08
N TYR A 437 -0.80 -41.66 -18.93
CA TYR A 437 -2.00 -40.81 -18.90
C TYR A 437 -1.68 -39.42 -19.45
N GLU A 438 -2.51 -38.93 -20.36
CA GLU A 438 -2.42 -37.58 -20.89
C GLU A 438 -3.17 -36.63 -19.95
N VAL A 439 -2.44 -35.66 -19.39
CA VAL A 439 -3.00 -34.64 -18.52
C VAL A 439 -3.16 -33.35 -19.32
N THR A 440 -4.37 -32.80 -19.24
CA THR A 440 -4.81 -31.58 -19.92
C THR A 440 -5.61 -30.75 -18.93
N ALA A 441 -5.84 -29.47 -19.23
CA ALA A 441 -6.73 -28.63 -18.43
C ALA A 441 -8.15 -29.24 -18.30
N TYR A 442 -8.62 -29.96 -19.33
CA TYR A 442 -9.95 -30.59 -19.34
C TYR A 442 -10.12 -31.73 -18.31
N ASN A 443 -9.08 -32.50 -18.05
CA ASN A 443 -9.12 -33.64 -17.13
C ASN A 443 -8.28 -33.44 -15.85
N TYR A 444 -7.80 -32.23 -15.62
CA TYR A 444 -7.02 -31.85 -14.44
C TYR A 444 -7.71 -32.27 -13.12
N GLU A 445 -9.02 -32.03 -13.03
CA GLU A 445 -9.82 -32.32 -11.83
C GLU A 445 -9.83 -33.81 -11.44
N ASP A 446 -9.65 -34.74 -12.39
CA ASP A 446 -9.54 -36.16 -12.08
C ASP A 446 -8.30 -36.43 -11.21
N PHE A 447 -7.18 -35.76 -11.51
CA PHE A 447 -5.94 -35.87 -10.73
C PHE A 447 -6.03 -35.06 -9.42
N ALA A 448 -6.72 -33.92 -9.44
CA ALA A 448 -6.87 -33.05 -8.27
C ALA A 448 -7.83 -33.58 -7.21
N ARG A 449 -8.82 -34.40 -7.59
CA ARG A 449 -9.87 -34.90 -6.68
C ARG A 449 -9.77 -36.39 -6.35
N ASP A 450 -9.14 -37.21 -7.19
CA ASP A 450 -8.95 -38.65 -6.95
C ASP A 450 -7.47 -39.03 -6.93
N GLU A 451 -6.81 -38.72 -5.82
CA GLU A 451 -5.41 -39.05 -5.58
C GLU A 451 -5.12 -40.55 -5.75
N SER A 452 -6.05 -41.41 -5.33
CA SER A 452 -5.83 -42.86 -5.25
C SER A 452 -5.84 -43.55 -6.60
N ALA A 453 -6.57 -43.01 -7.58
CA ALA A 453 -6.74 -43.62 -8.89
C ALA A 453 -5.48 -43.55 -9.77
N TYR A 454 -4.64 -42.52 -9.60
CA TYR A 454 -3.52 -42.23 -10.50
C TYR A 454 -2.14 -42.35 -9.86
N MET A 455 -2.08 -42.61 -8.55
CA MET A 455 -0.85 -42.67 -7.76
C MET A 455 0.21 -43.60 -8.41
N LEU A 456 1.42 -43.08 -8.64
CA LEU A 456 2.54 -43.77 -9.30
C LEU A 456 2.30 -44.19 -10.76
N GLU A 457 1.30 -43.65 -11.44
CA GLU A 457 1.15 -43.82 -12.88
C GLU A 457 2.04 -42.82 -13.64
N LEU A 458 2.50 -43.22 -14.84
CA LEU A 458 3.21 -42.33 -15.74
C LEU A 458 2.22 -41.36 -16.39
N ILE A 459 2.58 -40.08 -16.42
CA ILE A 459 1.80 -39.01 -17.02
C ILE A 459 2.61 -38.26 -18.08
N THR A 460 1.92 -37.67 -19.06
CA THR A 460 2.47 -36.75 -20.04
C THR A 460 1.60 -35.51 -20.12
N PHE A 461 2.20 -34.34 -20.29
CA PHE A 461 1.47 -33.07 -20.35
C PHE A 461 2.26 -31.98 -21.07
N GLU A 462 1.53 -30.97 -21.56
CA GLU A 462 2.11 -29.68 -21.93
C GLU A 462 1.94 -28.71 -20.76
N ALA A 463 2.93 -27.86 -20.52
CA ALA A 463 2.82 -26.85 -19.47
C ALA A 463 3.66 -25.61 -19.71
N THR A 464 3.25 -24.52 -19.08
CA THR A 464 4.04 -23.31 -18.91
C THR A 464 4.65 -23.29 -17.50
N VAL A 465 5.94 -23.03 -17.39
CA VAL A 465 6.62 -22.86 -16.10
C VAL A 465 6.20 -21.53 -15.49
N VAL A 466 5.52 -21.58 -14.35
CA VAL A 466 5.03 -20.39 -13.63
C VAL A 466 6.00 -19.93 -12.56
N GLN A 467 6.74 -20.87 -11.95
CA GLN A 467 7.68 -20.56 -10.89
C GLN A 467 8.80 -21.59 -10.85
N VAL A 468 10.03 -21.13 -10.62
CA VAL A 468 11.21 -21.97 -10.41
C VAL A 468 11.73 -21.83 -8.98
N VAL A 469 12.02 -22.96 -8.33
CA VAL A 469 12.64 -23.01 -7.00
C VAL A 469 13.85 -23.94 -7.08
N ASP A 470 15.03 -23.34 -7.27
CA ASP A 470 16.29 -24.08 -7.29
C ASP A 470 16.57 -24.66 -5.88
N GLY A 471 16.89 -25.96 -5.85
CA GLY A 471 17.34 -26.71 -4.68
C GLY A 471 18.68 -27.41 -4.94
N ASP A 472 19.29 -27.97 -3.89
CA ASP A 472 20.64 -28.56 -4.00
C ASP A 472 20.66 -29.83 -4.85
N ASP A 473 19.68 -30.73 -4.63
CA ASP A 473 19.60 -32.02 -5.34
C ASP A 473 18.60 -32.01 -6.52
N TYR A 474 17.53 -31.22 -6.40
CA TYR A 474 16.48 -31.13 -7.41
C TYR A 474 15.96 -29.70 -7.51
N THR A 475 15.41 -29.36 -8.66
CA THR A 475 14.71 -28.10 -8.89
C THR A 475 13.20 -28.36 -8.89
N GLN A 476 12.46 -27.59 -8.11
CA GLN A 476 11.00 -27.64 -8.09
C GLN A 476 10.44 -26.58 -9.02
N TYR A 477 9.39 -26.94 -9.75
CA TYR A 477 8.68 -26.03 -10.64
C TYR A 477 7.19 -26.03 -10.31
N ARG A 478 6.56 -24.86 -10.39
CA ARG A 478 5.11 -24.79 -10.56
C ARG A 478 4.81 -24.68 -12.04
N MET A 479 3.98 -25.57 -12.54
CA MET A 479 3.68 -25.68 -13.96
C MET A 479 2.17 -25.58 -14.18
N ALA A 480 1.76 -24.68 -15.07
CA ALA A 480 0.38 -24.51 -15.52
C ALA A 480 0.13 -25.47 -16.69
N ILE A 481 -0.72 -26.47 -16.48
CA ILE A 481 -1.05 -27.47 -17.50
C ILE A 481 -1.78 -26.78 -18.66
N ASP A 482 -1.33 -27.04 -19.88
CA ASP A 482 -1.79 -26.37 -21.12
C ASP A 482 -1.72 -24.82 -21.05
N GLY A 483 -0.90 -24.27 -20.16
CA GLY A 483 -0.82 -22.83 -19.89
C GLY A 483 -1.98 -22.26 -19.08
N ASP A 484 -2.88 -23.11 -18.57
CA ASP A 484 -3.99 -22.71 -17.72
C ASP A 484 -3.53 -22.52 -16.27
N GLY A 485 -3.58 -21.26 -15.81
CA GLY A 485 -3.13 -20.87 -14.47
C GLY A 485 -3.96 -21.45 -13.31
N ASP A 486 -5.16 -21.97 -13.59
CA ASP A 486 -6.00 -22.65 -12.60
C ASP A 486 -5.64 -24.15 -12.51
N CYS A 487 -5.00 -24.71 -13.55
CA CYS A 487 -4.60 -26.11 -13.63
C CYS A 487 -3.12 -26.30 -13.25
N MET A 488 -2.79 -26.14 -11.97
CA MET A 488 -1.40 -26.14 -11.52
C MET A 488 -0.90 -27.52 -11.06
N PHE A 489 0.31 -27.90 -11.48
CA PHE A 489 1.09 -29.01 -10.92
C PHE A 489 2.30 -28.49 -10.15
N LEU A 490 2.64 -29.17 -9.04
CA LEU A 490 3.98 -29.08 -8.48
C LEU A 490 4.84 -30.19 -9.08
N THR A 491 5.90 -29.80 -9.78
CA THR A 491 6.78 -30.76 -10.43
C THR A 491 8.20 -30.66 -9.87
N GLN A 492 8.93 -31.77 -9.93
CA GLN A 492 10.34 -31.83 -9.54
C GLN A 492 11.14 -32.43 -10.68
N ILE A 493 12.31 -31.86 -10.95
CA ILE A 493 13.31 -32.40 -11.88
C ILE A 493 14.61 -32.56 -11.07
N ASP A 494 15.22 -33.73 -11.12
CA ASP A 494 16.55 -33.94 -10.56
C ASP A 494 17.55 -33.02 -11.27
N ASN A 495 18.47 -32.39 -10.53
CA ASN A 495 19.42 -31.46 -11.12
C ASN A 495 20.37 -32.15 -12.11
N ASP A 496 20.64 -33.44 -11.93
CA ASP A 496 21.45 -34.23 -12.87
C ASP A 496 20.71 -34.50 -14.20
N ASP A 497 19.37 -34.42 -14.20
CA ASP A 497 18.51 -34.60 -15.38
C ASP A 497 18.21 -33.27 -16.11
N LEU A 498 18.66 -32.14 -15.57
CA LEU A 498 18.52 -30.83 -16.22
C LEU A 498 19.49 -30.67 -17.39
N THR A 499 19.02 -30.99 -18.59
CA THR A 499 19.77 -30.70 -19.84
C THR A 499 19.89 -29.19 -20.13
N ILE A 500 18.89 -28.40 -19.71
CA ILE A 500 18.89 -26.94 -19.75
C ILE A 500 18.09 -26.42 -18.55
N ARG A 501 18.52 -25.30 -17.96
CA ARG A 501 17.74 -24.66 -16.89
C ARG A 501 16.45 -24.10 -17.48
N LEU A 502 15.31 -24.53 -16.95
CA LEU A 502 14.01 -23.96 -17.28
C LEU A 502 13.81 -22.66 -16.49
N LEU A 503 13.31 -21.64 -17.17
CA LEU A 503 12.98 -20.32 -16.63
C LEU A 503 11.47 -20.15 -16.51
N GLU A 504 11.04 -19.11 -15.80
CA GLU A 504 9.63 -18.71 -15.79
C GLU A 504 9.18 -18.33 -17.20
N ASN A 505 7.94 -18.67 -17.54
CA ASN A 505 7.30 -18.57 -18.86
C ASN A 505 7.79 -19.56 -19.92
N ASP A 506 8.70 -20.48 -19.60
CA ASP A 506 9.07 -21.56 -20.53
C ASP A 506 7.88 -22.48 -20.79
N GLU A 507 7.61 -22.76 -22.07
CA GLU A 507 6.66 -23.78 -22.48
C GLU A 507 7.39 -25.11 -22.71
N ILE A 508 6.90 -26.18 -22.09
CA ILE A 508 7.49 -27.51 -22.22
C ILE A 508 6.45 -28.57 -22.55
N THR A 509 6.92 -29.68 -23.11
CA THR A 509 6.23 -30.97 -23.04
C THR A 509 7.02 -31.86 -22.09
N ALA A 510 6.36 -32.44 -21.09
CA ALA A 510 7.03 -33.23 -20.05
C ALA A 510 6.38 -34.61 -19.86
N THR A 511 7.18 -35.55 -19.39
CA THR A 511 6.75 -36.87 -18.94
C THR A 511 7.31 -37.13 -17.54
N GLY A 512 6.48 -37.70 -16.67
CA GLY A 512 6.86 -37.95 -15.28
C GLY A 512 5.97 -38.96 -14.57
N LEU A 513 6.30 -39.23 -13.32
CA LEU A 513 5.55 -40.09 -12.42
C LEU A 513 4.60 -39.24 -11.57
N TYR A 514 3.30 -39.56 -11.55
CA TYR A 514 2.34 -38.90 -10.66
C TYR A 514 2.58 -39.29 -9.21
N CYS A 515 2.71 -38.29 -8.33
CA CYS A 515 3.07 -38.46 -6.93
C CYS A 515 1.93 -38.13 -5.96
N GLY A 516 0.70 -37.97 -6.46
CA GLY A 516 -0.45 -37.62 -5.64
C GLY A 516 -0.55 -36.13 -5.37
N LEU A 517 -1.27 -35.78 -4.31
CA LEU A 517 -1.52 -34.40 -3.94
C LEU A 517 -0.43 -33.87 -3.02
N TYR A 518 0.02 -32.65 -3.30
CA TYR A 518 1.00 -31.95 -2.49
C TYR A 518 0.39 -30.70 -1.88
N SER A 519 0.43 -30.61 -0.55
CA SER A 519 -0.03 -29.45 0.19
C SER A 519 1.14 -28.57 0.65
N TYR A 520 1.04 -27.27 0.42
CA TYR A 520 1.97 -26.28 0.94
C TYR A 520 1.26 -25.02 1.43
N LYS A 521 1.96 -24.22 2.22
CA LYS A 521 1.44 -22.94 2.70
C LYS A 521 1.70 -21.87 1.64
N SER A 522 0.64 -21.20 1.21
CA SER A 522 0.71 -20.08 0.28
C SER A 522 1.39 -18.87 0.93
N THR A 523 1.80 -17.94 0.07
CA THR A 523 2.33 -16.61 0.40
C THR A 523 1.38 -15.80 1.31
N ARG A 524 0.07 -16.05 1.19
CA ARG A 524 -1.00 -15.44 2.00
C ARG A 524 -1.40 -16.27 3.22
N GLY A 525 -0.70 -17.38 3.48
CA GLY A 525 -0.87 -18.23 4.66
C GLY A 525 -1.91 -19.35 4.53
N GLY A 526 -2.68 -19.41 3.45
CA GLY A 526 -3.63 -20.49 3.17
C GLY A 526 -2.94 -21.77 2.72
N LYS A 527 -3.49 -22.95 3.03
CA LYS A 527 -2.94 -24.24 2.57
C LYS A 527 -3.43 -24.49 1.14
N ILE A 528 -2.53 -24.48 0.17
CA ILE A 528 -2.80 -24.86 -1.21
C ILE A 528 -2.47 -26.34 -1.37
N THR A 529 -3.34 -27.11 -2.00
CA THR A 529 -3.12 -28.52 -2.30
C THR A 529 -3.34 -28.76 -3.78
N ILE A 530 -2.28 -29.08 -4.51
CA ILE A 530 -2.28 -29.32 -5.96
C ILE A 530 -1.72 -30.70 -6.31
N PRO A 531 -2.05 -31.27 -7.47
CA PRO A 531 -1.40 -32.46 -8.00
C PRO A 531 0.13 -32.29 -8.12
N SER A 532 0.87 -33.39 -8.01
CA SER A 532 2.34 -33.36 -8.11
C SER A 532 2.92 -34.48 -8.97
N CYS A 533 4.09 -34.24 -9.57
CA CYS A 533 4.81 -35.26 -10.32
C CYS A 533 6.33 -35.11 -10.27
N LEU A 534 7.03 -36.23 -10.42
CA LEU A 534 8.48 -36.28 -10.66
C LEU A 534 8.71 -36.40 -12.17
N ILE A 535 9.25 -35.36 -12.79
CA ILE A 535 9.53 -35.35 -14.24
C ILE A 535 10.82 -36.13 -14.49
N SER A 536 10.77 -37.04 -15.46
CA SER A 536 11.93 -37.80 -15.93
C SER A 536 12.43 -37.36 -17.29
N GLU A 537 11.58 -36.75 -18.12
CA GLU A 537 11.92 -36.27 -19.46
C GLU A 537 11.12 -35.01 -19.79
N TYR A 538 11.75 -34.03 -20.45
CA TYR A 538 11.06 -32.85 -20.95
C TYR A 538 11.67 -32.32 -22.26
N THR A 539 10.92 -31.49 -22.98
CA THR A 539 11.38 -30.77 -24.16
C THR A 539 10.94 -29.31 -24.05
N LEU A 540 11.89 -28.39 -24.12
CA LEU A 540 11.64 -26.94 -24.14
C LEU A 540 11.21 -26.49 -25.54
N LYS A 541 10.08 -25.78 -25.64
CA LYS A 541 9.54 -25.25 -26.89
C LYS A 541 10.15 -23.88 -27.20
N GLY A 542 10.46 -23.63 -28.47
CA GLY A 542 10.80 -22.29 -28.96
C GLY A 542 12.20 -21.75 -28.61
N TYR A 543 12.96 -22.41 -27.73
CA TYR A 543 14.30 -21.94 -27.37
C TYR A 543 15.32 -22.10 -28.50
N THR A 544 15.99 -21.00 -28.83
CA THR A 544 17.17 -20.97 -29.69
C THR A 544 18.28 -20.27 -28.92
N ALA A 545 19.41 -20.95 -28.71
CA ALA A 545 20.55 -20.35 -28.01
C ALA A 545 21.00 -19.08 -28.74
N ALA A 546 21.11 -17.97 -28.00
CA ALA A 546 21.58 -16.71 -28.55
C ALA A 546 23.07 -16.82 -28.94
N GLU A 547 23.49 -16.07 -29.96
CA GLU A 547 24.93 -15.95 -30.23
C GLU A 547 25.60 -15.25 -29.06
N GLN A 548 26.68 -15.88 -28.57
CA GLN A 548 27.50 -15.36 -27.48
C GLN A 548 27.99 -13.94 -27.81
N PRO A 549 27.79 -12.94 -26.93
CA PRO A 549 28.32 -11.62 -27.16
C PRO A 549 29.84 -11.67 -27.28
N THR A 550 30.40 -10.79 -28.09
CA THR A 550 31.86 -10.64 -28.17
C THR A 550 32.30 -9.53 -27.22
N ALA A 551 33.37 -9.79 -26.46
CA ALA A 551 33.93 -8.80 -25.57
C ALA A 551 34.40 -7.56 -26.35
N ASP A 552 34.17 -6.38 -25.76
CA ASP A 552 34.69 -5.12 -26.28
C ASP A 552 36.22 -5.00 -26.09
N ALA A 553 36.79 -3.88 -26.53
CA ALA A 553 38.23 -3.64 -26.44
C ALA A 553 38.75 -3.57 -24.98
N GLU A 554 37.87 -3.38 -24.01
CA GLU A 554 38.17 -3.33 -22.58
C GLU A 554 37.92 -4.70 -21.90
N GLY A 555 37.45 -5.68 -22.66
CA GLY A 555 37.17 -7.04 -22.20
C GLY A 555 35.76 -7.22 -21.62
N TYR A 556 34.86 -6.25 -21.76
CA TYR A 556 33.48 -6.37 -21.27
C TYR A 556 32.56 -6.98 -22.32
N TYR A 557 31.77 -7.97 -21.91
CA TYR A 557 30.68 -8.55 -22.68
C TYR A 557 29.43 -7.71 -22.51
N TRP A 558 28.85 -7.24 -23.63
CA TRP A 558 27.64 -6.43 -23.60
C TRP A 558 26.40 -7.32 -23.45
N ILE A 559 25.69 -7.14 -22.34
CA ILE A 559 24.43 -7.82 -22.07
C ILE A 559 23.28 -6.92 -22.54
N THR A 560 22.36 -7.52 -23.24
CA THR A 560 21.12 -6.95 -23.76
C THR A 560 19.98 -7.92 -23.45
N SER A 561 18.74 -7.46 -23.55
CA SER A 561 17.56 -8.33 -23.48
C SER A 561 17.67 -9.55 -24.42
N ALA A 562 18.32 -9.41 -25.59
CA ALA A 562 18.46 -10.48 -26.58
C ALA A 562 19.44 -11.61 -26.20
N ASN A 563 20.37 -11.39 -25.27
CA ASN A 563 21.35 -12.40 -24.84
C ASN A 563 21.34 -12.64 -23.31
N TYR A 564 20.39 -12.03 -22.60
CA TYR A 564 20.21 -12.19 -21.16
C TYR A 564 20.01 -13.66 -20.77
N GLU A 565 19.20 -14.40 -21.53
CA GLU A 565 18.88 -15.80 -21.22
C GLU A 565 20.11 -16.71 -21.19
N GLU A 566 21.16 -16.40 -21.96
CA GLU A 566 22.40 -17.16 -21.95
C GLU A 566 23.05 -17.13 -20.55
N TYR A 567 23.11 -15.95 -19.95
CA TYR A 567 23.64 -15.76 -18.59
C TYR A 567 22.67 -16.33 -17.53
N ALA A 568 21.37 -16.32 -17.78
CA ALA A 568 20.35 -16.85 -16.86
C ALA A 568 20.22 -18.39 -16.88
N ARG A 569 20.52 -19.04 -18.01
CA ARG A 569 20.42 -20.50 -18.19
C ARG A 569 21.77 -21.19 -18.01
N ASN A 570 22.85 -20.60 -18.51
CA ASN A 570 24.21 -21.19 -18.53
C ASN A 570 25.17 -20.44 -17.58
N ALA A 571 24.67 -20.03 -16.42
CA ALA A 571 25.40 -19.17 -15.48
C ALA A 571 26.81 -19.67 -15.10
N ASN A 572 27.00 -20.98 -14.97
CA ASN A 572 28.30 -21.55 -14.59
C ASN A 572 29.38 -21.35 -15.67
N ASP A 573 28.99 -21.28 -16.94
CA ASP A 573 29.93 -21.12 -18.07
C ASP A 573 30.50 -19.69 -18.14
N HIS A 574 29.80 -18.72 -17.55
CA HIS A 574 30.12 -17.30 -17.60
C HIS A 574 30.77 -16.77 -16.32
N LEU A 575 31.01 -17.62 -15.31
CA LEU A 575 31.52 -17.18 -14.01
C LEU A 575 32.79 -16.33 -14.15
N TYR A 576 32.77 -15.16 -13.49
CA TYR A 576 33.86 -14.18 -13.45
C TYR A 576 34.12 -13.43 -14.77
N GLU A 577 33.25 -13.54 -15.76
CA GLU A 577 33.30 -12.69 -16.93
C GLU A 577 33.04 -11.22 -16.57
N LYS A 578 33.73 -10.33 -17.26
CA LYS A 578 33.46 -8.90 -17.18
C LYS A 578 32.25 -8.57 -18.04
N ILE A 579 31.21 -8.01 -17.46
CA ILE A 579 29.96 -7.69 -18.14
C ILE A 579 29.65 -6.20 -18.09
N ARG A 580 28.93 -5.74 -19.10
CA ARG A 580 28.46 -4.36 -19.21
C ARG A 580 27.03 -4.34 -19.75
N PHE A 581 26.15 -3.54 -19.15
CA PHE A 581 24.80 -3.35 -19.67
C PHE A 581 24.21 -2.01 -19.27
N ALA A 582 23.29 -1.51 -20.09
CA ALA A 582 22.44 -0.39 -19.74
C ALA A 582 21.12 -0.93 -19.16
N GLY A 583 20.58 -0.28 -18.14
CA GLY A 583 19.33 -0.73 -17.56
C GLY A 583 18.68 0.25 -16.59
N GLU A 584 17.41 0.00 -16.28
CA GLU A 584 16.60 0.78 -15.34
C GLU A 584 16.65 0.13 -13.95
N VAL A 585 16.94 0.92 -12.93
CA VAL A 585 17.00 0.46 -11.53
C VAL A 585 15.58 0.21 -11.04
N LEU A 586 15.22 -1.06 -10.93
CA LEU A 586 13.91 -1.53 -10.48
C LEU A 586 13.73 -1.46 -8.97
N GLN A 587 14.84 -1.58 -8.24
CA GLN A 587 14.82 -1.62 -6.79
C GLN A 587 16.19 -1.22 -6.23
N VAL A 588 16.18 -0.43 -5.15
CA VAL A 588 17.37 -0.08 -4.38
C VAL A 588 17.25 -0.63 -2.95
N ALA A 589 18.26 -1.36 -2.50
CA ALA A 589 18.41 -1.80 -1.13
C ALA A 589 19.73 -1.27 -0.56
N GLU A 590 19.65 -0.18 0.19
CA GLU A 590 20.81 0.44 0.84
C GLU A 590 21.28 -0.40 2.03
N ARG A 591 22.60 -0.63 2.14
CA ARG A 591 23.23 -1.33 3.26
C ARG A 591 24.24 -0.43 3.98
N SER A 592 24.68 -0.87 5.17
CA SER A 592 25.77 -0.22 5.91
C SER A 592 27.01 -0.04 5.04
N ASN A 593 27.79 1.02 5.29
CA ASN A 593 29.02 1.32 4.55
C ASN A 593 28.85 1.54 3.02
N ARG A 594 27.64 1.84 2.53
CA ARG A 594 27.34 2.15 1.11
C ARG A 594 27.48 0.95 0.17
N GLU A 595 27.51 -0.28 0.70
CA GLU A 595 27.48 -1.54 -0.07
C GLU A 595 26.05 -1.83 -0.53
N ASN A 596 25.55 -1.00 -1.42
CA ASN A 596 24.17 -1.04 -1.86
C ASN A 596 23.93 -2.22 -2.80
N VAL A 597 22.67 -2.65 -2.84
CA VAL A 597 22.20 -3.65 -3.78
C VAL A 597 21.13 -3.07 -4.67
N TYR A 598 21.24 -3.37 -5.96
CA TYR A 598 20.35 -2.89 -6.99
C TYR A 598 19.74 -4.07 -7.75
N ARG A 599 18.47 -3.97 -8.10
CA ARG A 599 17.87 -4.80 -9.14
C ARG A 599 17.78 -3.95 -10.39
N ILE A 600 18.40 -4.37 -11.49
CA ILE A 600 18.50 -3.54 -12.70
C ILE A 600 17.94 -4.31 -13.90
N ALA A 601 16.92 -3.76 -14.56
CA ALA A 601 16.34 -4.28 -15.80
C ALA A 601 17.24 -3.93 -16.98
N VAL A 602 17.86 -4.93 -17.59
CA VAL A 602 18.66 -4.79 -18.81
C VAL A 602 17.77 -4.24 -19.93
N ASP A 603 18.21 -3.19 -20.61
CA ASP A 603 17.45 -2.50 -21.67
C ASP A 603 16.04 -2.02 -21.23
N SER A 604 15.81 -1.84 -19.92
CA SER A 604 14.49 -1.58 -19.33
C SER A 604 13.46 -2.70 -19.60
N ASP A 605 13.93 -3.91 -19.89
CA ASP A 605 13.10 -5.11 -19.96
C ASP A 605 12.97 -5.72 -18.55
N TYR A 606 11.76 -5.68 -18.00
CA TYR A 606 11.47 -6.09 -16.63
C TYR A 606 11.61 -7.60 -16.41
N ASP A 607 11.59 -8.40 -17.48
CA ASP A 607 11.84 -9.84 -17.45
C ASP A 607 13.36 -10.16 -17.44
N CYS A 608 14.19 -9.18 -17.83
CA CYS A 608 15.64 -9.30 -17.90
C CYS A 608 16.32 -8.53 -16.77
N ALA A 609 16.27 -9.02 -15.53
CA ALA A 609 16.81 -8.31 -14.37
C ALA A 609 18.12 -8.92 -13.82
N PHE A 610 19.10 -8.07 -13.49
CA PHE A 610 20.29 -8.48 -12.73
C PHE A 610 20.18 -8.07 -11.25
N TYR A 611 20.64 -8.94 -10.36
CA TYR A 611 21.01 -8.59 -9.00
C TYR A 611 22.42 -8.01 -8.99
N VAL A 612 22.58 -6.81 -8.46
CA VAL A 612 23.84 -6.07 -8.53
C VAL A 612 24.28 -5.62 -7.16
N GLU A 613 25.51 -5.97 -6.77
CA GLU A 613 26.17 -5.41 -5.59
C GLU A 613 27.10 -4.29 -6.02
N TYR A 614 27.02 -3.13 -5.37
CA TYR A 614 27.86 -1.98 -5.69
C TYR A 614 28.12 -1.10 -4.48
N THR A 615 29.42 -0.83 -4.23
CA THR A 615 29.86 0.12 -3.21
C THR A 615 29.87 1.53 -3.78
N LEU A 616 28.88 2.35 -3.40
CA LEU A 616 28.75 3.71 -3.91
C LEU A 616 29.96 4.57 -3.47
N PRO A 617 30.71 5.21 -4.38
CA PRO A 617 31.89 6.01 -4.04
C PRO A 617 31.60 7.12 -3.04
N GLN A 618 32.58 7.53 -2.25
CA GLN A 618 32.43 8.64 -1.31
C GLN A 618 32.01 9.92 -2.07
N ASP A 619 31.02 10.64 -1.54
CA ASP A 619 30.45 11.87 -2.11
C ASP A 619 29.74 11.71 -3.48
N ALA A 620 29.60 10.49 -4.00
CA ALA A 620 28.76 10.24 -5.18
C ALA A 620 27.27 10.41 -4.84
N PRO A 621 26.45 10.95 -5.78
CA PRO A 621 25.01 11.06 -5.60
C PRO A 621 24.37 9.68 -5.39
N ARG A 622 23.23 9.64 -4.69
CA ARG A 622 22.45 8.41 -4.58
C ARG A 622 21.85 8.02 -5.93
N ILE A 623 21.96 6.74 -6.27
CA ILE A 623 21.22 6.09 -7.35
C ILE A 623 19.86 5.68 -6.77
N LEU A 624 18.78 6.09 -7.43
CA LEU A 624 17.40 5.88 -7.00
C LEU A 624 16.70 4.85 -7.89
N GLU A 625 15.50 4.44 -7.50
CA GLU A 625 14.62 3.66 -8.38
C GLU A 625 14.27 4.49 -9.64
N ASP A 626 14.01 3.82 -10.75
CA ASP A 626 13.77 4.37 -12.09
C ASP A 626 14.98 5.08 -12.75
N ASP A 627 16.12 5.15 -12.05
CA ASP A 627 17.36 5.63 -12.67
C ASP A 627 17.78 4.67 -13.77
N VAL A 628 18.07 5.23 -14.94
CA VAL A 628 18.77 4.48 -15.98
C VAL A 628 20.26 4.59 -15.70
N VAL A 629 20.95 3.46 -15.74
CA VAL A 629 22.37 3.36 -15.41
C VAL A 629 23.09 2.49 -16.43
N VAL A 630 24.40 2.69 -16.55
CA VAL A 630 25.27 1.75 -17.26
C VAL A 630 26.17 1.07 -16.22
N LEU A 631 25.97 -0.23 -16.07
CA LEU A 631 26.78 -1.07 -15.20
C LEU A 631 28.00 -1.56 -15.96
N SER A 632 29.17 -1.51 -15.31
CA SER A 632 30.35 -2.30 -15.67
C SER A 632 30.80 -3.10 -14.45
N GLY A 633 30.94 -4.41 -14.57
CA GLY A 633 31.20 -5.27 -13.42
C GLY A 633 31.65 -6.67 -13.77
N THR A 634 31.72 -7.52 -12.74
CA THR A 634 32.06 -8.94 -12.85
C THR A 634 30.83 -9.79 -12.54
N TYR A 635 30.47 -10.68 -13.47
CA TYR A 635 29.41 -11.65 -13.27
C TYR A 635 29.84 -12.75 -12.29
N TYR A 636 28.98 -13.15 -11.35
CA TYR A 636 29.30 -14.19 -10.36
C TYR A 636 28.24 -15.30 -10.25
N GLY A 637 27.35 -15.42 -11.24
CA GLY A 637 26.39 -16.52 -11.33
C GLY A 637 24.97 -16.07 -10.99
N LEU A 638 24.18 -16.98 -10.44
CA LEU A 638 22.79 -16.71 -10.08
C LEU A 638 22.65 -16.32 -8.61
N PHE A 639 21.66 -15.47 -8.32
CA PHE A 639 21.27 -15.10 -6.98
C PHE A 639 19.78 -15.34 -6.77
N SER A 640 19.45 -16.11 -5.72
CA SER A 640 18.07 -16.37 -5.31
C SER A 640 17.68 -15.52 -4.11
N TYR A 641 16.52 -14.87 -4.16
CA TYR A 641 15.94 -14.13 -3.04
C TYR A 641 14.43 -14.36 -2.93
N SER A 642 13.88 -14.09 -1.75
CA SER A 642 12.43 -14.12 -1.53
C SER A 642 11.83 -12.73 -1.69
N THR A 643 10.80 -12.62 -2.53
CA THR A 643 10.00 -11.41 -2.69
C THR A 643 9.17 -11.11 -1.43
N THR A 644 8.59 -9.92 -1.33
CA THR A 644 7.71 -9.51 -0.21
C THR A 644 6.57 -10.49 0.04
N ILE A 645 6.03 -11.11 -1.01
CA ILE A 645 4.97 -12.09 -0.89
C ILE A 645 5.53 -13.49 -0.56
N GLY A 646 6.84 -13.73 -0.63
CA GLY A 646 7.46 -15.01 -0.25
C GLY A 646 7.79 -15.92 -1.42
N THR A 647 7.54 -15.49 -2.66
CA THR A 647 8.01 -16.16 -3.88
C THR A 647 9.54 -16.10 -3.95
N LYS A 648 10.21 -17.25 -4.10
CA LYS A 648 11.66 -17.31 -4.38
C LYS A 648 11.88 -16.99 -5.85
N VAL A 649 12.75 -16.03 -6.15
CA VAL A 649 13.13 -15.57 -7.49
C VAL A 649 14.63 -15.76 -7.64
N THR A 650 15.07 -16.33 -8.76
CA THR A 650 16.50 -16.55 -9.08
C THR A 650 16.88 -15.81 -10.36
N ILE A 651 17.81 -14.86 -10.28
CA ILE A 651 18.25 -14.03 -11.42
C ILE A 651 19.79 -13.97 -11.52
N PRO A 652 20.36 -13.64 -12.70
CA PRO A 652 21.78 -13.34 -12.87
C PRO A 652 22.29 -12.28 -11.88
N ALA A 653 23.54 -12.41 -11.45
CA ALA A 653 24.13 -11.58 -10.41
C ALA A 653 25.53 -11.07 -10.75
N ALA A 654 25.82 -9.81 -10.43
CA ALA A 654 27.08 -9.16 -10.74
C ALA A 654 27.57 -8.21 -9.61
N ILE A 655 28.88 -8.13 -9.43
CA ILE A 655 29.52 -7.11 -8.58
C ILE A 655 29.95 -6.00 -9.52
N ALA A 656 29.33 -4.82 -9.39
CA ALA A 656 29.67 -3.68 -10.20
C ALA A 656 31.01 -3.07 -9.73
N GLU A 657 31.88 -2.79 -10.69
CA GLU A 657 33.09 -1.99 -10.50
C GLU A 657 32.76 -0.50 -10.64
N ASP A 658 31.83 -0.19 -11.56
CA ASP A 658 31.33 1.16 -11.81
C ASP A 658 29.85 1.10 -12.22
N ILE A 659 29.07 2.07 -11.72
CA ILE A 659 27.71 2.34 -12.19
C ILE A 659 27.66 3.81 -12.56
N GLY A 660 27.77 4.08 -13.86
CA GLY A 660 27.63 5.43 -14.39
C GLY A 660 26.17 5.86 -14.38
N GLU A 661 25.87 7.02 -13.78
CA GLU A 661 24.55 7.65 -13.94
C GLU A 661 24.27 7.87 -15.43
N SER A 662 23.13 7.36 -15.88
CA SER A 662 22.68 7.54 -17.25
C SER A 662 21.22 7.96 -17.27
N TYR A 663 20.94 9.23 -17.00
CA TYR A 663 19.57 9.75 -17.09
C TYR A 663 18.81 9.22 -18.32
N LYS A 664 17.58 8.73 -18.08
CA LYS A 664 16.69 8.22 -19.11
C LYS A 664 16.61 9.22 -20.27
N PRO A 665 17.03 8.84 -21.49
CA PRO A 665 17.05 9.78 -22.61
C PRO A 665 15.66 10.35 -22.89
N LEU A 666 15.49 11.65 -22.73
CA LEU A 666 14.23 12.33 -23.01
C LEU A 666 14.25 12.80 -24.47
N LYS A 667 13.29 12.35 -25.26
CA LYS A 667 13.19 12.63 -26.70
C LYS A 667 11.81 13.16 -27.05
N GLN A 668 11.66 13.65 -28.29
CA GLN A 668 10.37 14.10 -28.77
C GLN A 668 9.31 12.99 -28.60
N GLY A 669 8.20 13.33 -27.94
CA GLY A 669 7.14 12.39 -27.57
C GLY A 669 7.21 11.89 -26.13
N SER A 670 8.33 12.02 -25.42
CA SER A 670 8.42 11.74 -23.98
C SER A 670 7.46 12.64 -23.19
N SER A 671 6.91 12.11 -22.10
CA SER A 671 6.09 12.86 -21.16
C SER A 671 6.27 12.37 -19.73
N GLY A 672 6.07 13.25 -18.74
CA GLY A 672 6.22 12.91 -17.32
C GLY A 672 6.87 14.03 -16.51
N SER A 673 7.02 13.80 -15.21
CA SER A 673 7.72 14.67 -14.25
C SER A 673 9.15 14.98 -14.70
N ASP A 674 9.89 14.00 -15.23
CA ASP A 674 11.28 14.17 -15.68
C ASP A 674 11.41 15.22 -16.80
N VAL A 675 10.44 15.23 -17.72
CA VAL A 675 10.38 16.23 -18.79
C VAL A 675 10.09 17.61 -18.22
N LEU A 676 9.21 17.69 -17.23
CA LEU A 676 8.90 18.94 -16.54
C LEU A 676 10.12 19.47 -15.79
N GLN A 677 10.82 18.62 -15.05
CA GLN A 677 12.03 18.96 -14.30
C GLN A 677 13.16 19.42 -15.21
N MET A 678 13.42 18.70 -16.32
CA MET A 678 14.43 19.09 -17.31
C MET A 678 14.11 20.46 -17.91
N LYS A 679 12.83 20.72 -18.22
CA LYS A 679 12.40 22.02 -18.76
C LYS A 679 12.49 23.15 -17.74
N LYS A 680 12.16 22.91 -16.47
CA LYS A 680 12.36 23.87 -15.37
C LYS A 680 13.84 24.21 -15.20
N ARG A 681 14.72 23.19 -15.20
CA ARG A 681 16.18 23.42 -15.13
C ARG A 681 16.71 24.21 -16.32
N LEU A 682 16.24 23.90 -17.54
CA LEU A 682 16.57 24.69 -18.72
C LEU A 682 16.06 26.13 -18.62
N GLN A 683 14.93 26.37 -17.97
CA GLN A 683 14.40 27.71 -17.71
C GLN A 683 15.27 28.50 -16.73
N GLU A 684 15.69 27.88 -15.62
CA GLU A 684 16.63 28.48 -14.66
C GLU A 684 17.94 28.91 -15.33
N LEU A 685 18.39 28.12 -16.31
CA LEU A 685 19.59 28.40 -17.09
C LEU A 685 19.34 29.34 -18.28
N GLY A 686 18.14 29.92 -18.44
CA GLY A 686 17.80 30.91 -19.46
C GLY A 686 17.51 30.36 -20.86
N TYR A 687 17.35 29.04 -21.02
CA TYR A 687 16.99 28.43 -22.31
C TYR A 687 15.49 28.51 -22.62
N PHE A 688 14.68 28.79 -21.60
CA PHE A 688 13.29 29.21 -21.74
C PHE A 688 13.09 30.60 -21.14
N ALA A 689 12.10 31.34 -21.63
CA ALA A 689 11.75 32.64 -21.05
C ALA A 689 11.29 32.48 -19.60
N GLU A 690 11.65 33.44 -18.75
CA GLU A 690 11.19 33.51 -17.37
C GLU A 690 9.66 33.51 -17.30
N GLY A 691 9.08 32.65 -16.46
CA GLY A 691 7.62 32.50 -16.33
C GLY A 691 6.91 31.72 -17.46
N ALA A 692 7.63 31.20 -18.46
CA ALA A 692 7.05 30.31 -19.46
C ALA A 692 6.42 29.05 -18.81
N ALA A 693 5.17 28.76 -19.15
CA ALA A 693 4.46 27.60 -18.62
C ALA A 693 5.12 26.29 -19.09
N MET A 694 5.56 25.46 -18.12
CA MET A 694 6.16 24.18 -18.42
C MET A 694 5.12 23.06 -18.34
N THR A 695 4.83 22.45 -19.49
CA THR A 695 4.08 21.21 -19.56
C THR A 695 5.01 20.01 -19.34
N ASN A 696 4.45 18.90 -18.88
CA ASN A 696 5.11 17.59 -18.78
C ASN A 696 5.34 16.89 -20.13
N LYS A 697 5.34 17.61 -21.27
CA LYS A 697 5.50 17.04 -22.62
C LYS A 697 6.77 17.54 -23.31
N TYR A 698 7.48 16.61 -23.96
CA TYR A 698 8.69 16.86 -24.73
C TYR A 698 8.30 17.07 -26.20
N ASN A 699 7.96 18.33 -26.53
CA ASN A 699 7.50 18.73 -27.85
C ASN A 699 8.64 19.27 -28.72
N ALA A 700 8.32 19.70 -29.94
CA ALA A 700 9.30 20.26 -30.87
C ALA A 700 10.02 21.51 -30.29
N THR A 701 9.35 22.32 -29.47
CA THR A 701 10.00 23.46 -28.79
C THR A 701 11.05 22.98 -27.79
N THR A 702 10.75 21.94 -27.01
CA THR A 702 11.72 21.33 -26.09
C THR A 702 12.94 20.80 -26.82
N VAL A 703 12.75 20.10 -27.96
CA VAL A 703 13.86 19.63 -28.81
C VAL A 703 14.81 20.77 -29.18
N GLU A 704 14.28 21.91 -29.62
CA GLU A 704 15.11 23.06 -30.01
C GLU A 704 15.83 23.69 -28.81
N ARG A 705 15.21 23.72 -27.62
CA ARG A 705 15.89 24.20 -26.40
C ARG A 705 17.00 23.27 -25.96
N VAL A 706 16.81 21.95 -26.07
CA VAL A 706 17.85 20.97 -25.76
C VAL A 706 19.00 21.06 -26.76
N LYS A 707 18.74 21.21 -28.06
CA LYS A 707 19.81 21.47 -29.05
C LYS A 707 20.60 22.73 -28.71
N LEU A 708 19.93 23.79 -28.27
CA LEU A 708 20.59 25.03 -27.88
C LEU A 708 21.49 24.83 -26.66
N PHE A 709 20.98 24.16 -25.62
CA PHE A 709 21.77 23.77 -24.45
C PHE A 709 22.99 22.93 -24.83
N GLN A 710 22.79 21.89 -25.65
CA GLN A 710 23.85 21.04 -26.16
C GLN A 710 24.92 21.86 -26.89
N LYS A 711 24.49 22.78 -27.76
CA LYS A 711 25.39 23.67 -28.50
C LYS A 711 26.25 24.54 -27.58
N VAL A 712 25.64 25.23 -26.62
CA VAL A 712 26.34 26.14 -25.68
C VAL A 712 27.33 25.36 -24.80
N ASN A 713 26.98 24.12 -24.46
CA ASN A 713 27.76 23.27 -23.59
C ASN A 713 28.74 22.33 -24.32
N GLY A 714 28.87 22.44 -25.64
CA GLY A 714 29.85 21.67 -26.43
C GLY A 714 29.47 20.20 -26.67
N LEU A 715 28.20 19.85 -26.49
CA LEU A 715 27.65 18.52 -26.77
C LEU A 715 27.16 18.41 -28.23
N LYS A 716 26.96 17.16 -28.69
CA LYS A 716 26.37 16.90 -30.00
C LYS A 716 24.90 17.32 -30.00
N GLN A 717 24.50 18.15 -30.97
CA GLN A 717 23.14 18.73 -31.06
C GLN A 717 22.12 17.73 -31.61
N THR A 718 21.84 16.68 -30.85
CA THR A 718 20.86 15.64 -31.21
C THR A 718 19.43 16.10 -30.99
N GLY A 719 19.20 17.00 -30.04
CA GLY A 719 17.86 17.40 -29.59
C GLY A 719 17.12 16.32 -28.80
N THR A 720 17.79 15.20 -28.54
CA THR A 720 17.45 14.24 -27.50
C THR A 720 18.27 14.63 -26.28
N ALA A 721 17.64 14.79 -25.13
CA ALA A 721 18.36 14.93 -23.88
C ALA A 721 18.83 13.53 -23.47
N ASP A 722 19.90 13.08 -24.10
CA ASP A 722 20.58 11.83 -23.76
C ASP A 722 21.28 11.94 -22.40
N SER A 723 21.77 10.80 -21.90
CA SER A 723 22.44 10.73 -20.61
C SER A 723 23.52 11.82 -20.44
N ALA A 724 24.44 11.95 -21.40
CA ALA A 724 25.47 12.99 -21.34
C ALA A 724 24.91 14.41 -21.27
N THR A 725 23.80 14.68 -21.98
CA THR A 725 23.11 15.97 -21.94
C THR A 725 22.48 16.24 -20.59
N LEU A 726 21.79 15.26 -20.02
CA LEU A 726 21.08 15.41 -18.74
C LEU A 726 22.06 15.45 -17.56
N THR A 727 23.13 14.65 -17.57
CA THR A 727 24.21 14.72 -16.58
C THR A 727 24.81 16.11 -16.52
N LEU A 728 25.12 16.71 -17.69
CA LEU A 728 25.66 18.06 -17.72
C LEU A 728 24.62 19.10 -17.28
N LEU A 729 23.35 18.95 -17.68
CA LEU A 729 22.25 19.88 -17.36
C LEU A 729 22.00 20.02 -15.86
N TYR A 730 22.07 18.91 -15.13
CA TYR A 730 21.83 18.89 -13.68
C TYR A 730 23.09 19.13 -12.86
N SER A 731 24.27 19.09 -13.47
CA SER A 731 25.53 19.44 -12.79
C SER A 731 25.68 20.94 -12.53
N GLY A 732 26.56 21.30 -11.59
CA GLY A 732 27.03 22.68 -11.41
C GLY A 732 27.90 23.22 -12.56
N GLY A 733 28.29 22.39 -13.53
CA GLY A 733 29.06 22.76 -14.71
C GLY A 733 28.22 23.25 -15.90
N ALA A 734 26.88 23.22 -15.78
CA ALA A 734 25.98 23.67 -16.82
C ALA A 734 26.15 25.17 -17.12
N LYS A 735 26.45 25.50 -18.38
CA LYS A 735 26.55 26.90 -18.81
C LYS A 735 25.16 27.48 -19.08
N PRO A 736 24.81 28.64 -18.50
CA PRO A 736 23.57 29.33 -18.82
C PRO A 736 23.58 29.84 -20.27
N ASN A 737 22.40 30.05 -20.83
CA ASN A 737 22.21 30.66 -22.13
C ASN A 737 22.79 32.10 -22.11
N PRO A 738 23.74 32.46 -23.01
CA PRO A 738 24.37 33.78 -23.00
C PRO A 738 23.49 34.91 -23.56
N ASP A 739 22.40 34.56 -24.26
CA ASP A 739 21.41 35.45 -24.86
C ASP A 739 20.09 35.42 -24.06
#